data_AF-A0AB34FTT1-F1
#
_entry.id   AF-A0AB34FTT1-F1
#
_cell.length_a   1.000
_cell.length_b   1.000
_cell.length_c   1.000
_cell.angle_alpha   90.00
_cell.angle_beta   90.00
_cell.angle_gamma   90.00
#
_symmetry.space_group_name_H-M   'P 1'
#
loop_
_entity.id
_entity.type
_entity.pdbx_description
1 polymer ?
#
loop_
_entity_poly.entity_id
_entity_poly.type
_entity_poly.pdbx_seq_one_letter_code
_entity_poly.pdbx_strand_id
1 'polypeptide(L)'
;MASFQRLVRFSVGGQVSYGDLAESTGDEHTVERLAGNPFDGLKRTGDIVKTSKLLCPLESTPLIACIGLNYKKHAQEANLTVPTYPVVFTKPADALAGPNDVIRTHPDARPMLDFEGELAIIIGKDAKNVSEEDALKYVLGYAASNDVSARNFQLPEASGGQFCYAKSFDGFAPLGHTIVPPAEDGSPLEARLTTKVNGAIKQDSNTNDMIWSVGQLISHLSRGTTLRRGTVIMTGTPSGVGFFRKEFLQDGDVVEVEIEGVGKRRRKTTKEERVCTICSRSFNKAEHLARHIRSHTKEKPYQCQVCKKVYTRQDTLLRHSKSHGVTESSWAQGAGGERRETASVSSQSPHGDVAAAEAASIMAAFASPHQPSFVSKQMESSVMTPSNTCAFTVDDRPANSATSDDQIFSAQGTATTDMSPLDECTDQRFTGLTPFTEDLTSQWSSYFAGNEFDIALLDPSLFTALPEPHQPLGLPPEPSVAASTANPKSPAPTPHMQFASPPKSLIQRKWHTFSEGPSSGYITPDVNEDRRSVDEICHRDLTERLQPRLQTGSLPSTTFLNLCIQAYFANFHPVFPIVHAPTFRPQKHNGLLVLSICSIGSLFLGSSRATSRGISMFERLHKSILASWDTCMASSAHSNLLALQASAVGQTFGLLVGRPKDLTQVEMFHGCLVAWARKLRLFDRDEFDVDVSQLKGRELESAWKEWIKCEIKRRIVLAILLHDAEISGLFHHDRLLRHSLDKIEHISSEAAFEAKSAAAWRLVMMKERAPQDLVDDAPQATFANCWSPDAGTFFTFPDVSSCFELSIMLEVIGSLACESRRTAASWSRTCTKFEDLLIGWYDKYQHTDIFKRESSNLMVLWHSTFMLLHMDMDVLECACGREGRPAVSRYSNDARMWSRSASARRCIAHATLVRRHFEDLPIGTESPVYAPMCLYRCGMAWFCYTHFGVLSRQELDVAGLDMPELRTVGVSEKDIADEMEPKDGRPAASPLFRVIDLLQRMNHWKIAHSLASTLLSLFEEEEDALF
;
A
#
# COMPACT_ATOMS: atom_id res chain seq x y z
N MET A 1 -27.89 -37.27 5.95
CA MET A 1 -27.83 -37.29 7.42
C MET A 1 -26.39 -37.11 7.84
N ALA A 2 -26.12 -36.18 8.76
CA ALA A 2 -24.77 -35.96 9.28
C ALA A 2 -24.27 -37.23 9.98
N SER A 3 -22.99 -37.55 9.83
CA SER A 3 -22.36 -38.74 10.43
C SER A 3 -22.10 -38.61 11.94
N PHE A 4 -22.40 -37.45 12.53
CA PHE A 4 -22.21 -37.09 13.92
C PHE A 4 -23.35 -36.18 14.41
N GLN A 5 -23.53 -36.10 15.73
CA GLN A 5 -24.48 -35.18 16.38
C GLN A 5 -23.75 -34.07 17.16
N ARG A 6 -22.68 -34.41 17.88
CA ARG A 6 -21.82 -33.47 18.62
C ARG A 6 -20.37 -33.87 18.42
N LEU A 7 -19.77 -33.41 17.33
CA LEU A 7 -18.41 -33.75 16.96
C LEU A 7 -17.40 -33.13 17.94
N VAL A 8 -16.51 -33.96 18.47
CA VAL A 8 -15.37 -33.56 19.30
C VAL A 8 -14.07 -34.13 18.74
N ARG A 9 -12.96 -33.45 19.04
CA ARG A 9 -11.62 -34.04 18.96
C ARG A 9 -11.12 -34.26 20.37
N PHE A 10 -10.58 -35.44 20.66
CA PHE A 10 -10.18 -35.81 22.02
C PHE A 10 -8.90 -36.63 22.01
N SER A 11 -8.26 -36.74 23.18
CA SER A 11 -7.06 -37.55 23.37
C SER A 11 -7.26 -38.60 24.46
N VAL A 12 -6.85 -39.84 24.19
CA VAL A 12 -6.81 -40.95 25.18
C VAL A 12 -5.48 -41.67 25.01
N GLY A 13 -4.71 -41.78 26.11
CA GLY A 13 -3.40 -42.43 26.07
C GLY A 13 -2.39 -41.78 25.11
N GLY A 14 -2.55 -40.49 24.80
CA GLY A 14 -1.71 -39.77 23.83
C GLY A 14 -2.18 -39.91 22.37
N GLN A 15 -3.12 -40.80 22.07
CA GLN A 15 -3.71 -40.93 20.75
C GLN A 15 -4.84 -39.92 20.56
N VAL A 16 -4.81 -39.16 19.47
CA VAL A 16 -5.85 -38.19 19.11
C VAL A 16 -6.87 -38.85 18.19
N SER A 17 -8.15 -38.59 18.41
CA SER A 17 -9.24 -39.13 17.60
C SER A 17 -10.41 -38.15 17.52
N TYR A 18 -11.25 -38.31 16.50
CA TYR A 18 -12.56 -37.68 16.43
C TYR A 18 -13.61 -38.59 17.07
N GLY A 19 -14.69 -37.99 17.56
CA GLY A 19 -15.78 -38.72 18.18
C GLY A 19 -17.08 -37.94 18.25
N ASP A 20 -18.17 -38.64 18.51
CA ASP A 20 -19.50 -38.09 18.78
C ASP A 20 -19.73 -38.08 20.29
N LEU A 21 -19.90 -36.89 20.87
CA LEU A 21 -20.07 -36.72 22.31
C LEU A 21 -21.45 -37.23 22.74
N ALA A 22 -21.48 -38.21 23.63
CA ALA A 22 -22.70 -38.81 24.16
C ALA A 22 -23.13 -38.16 25.49
N GLU A 23 -22.20 -38.03 26.43
CA GLU A 23 -22.47 -37.45 27.75
C GLU A 23 -21.22 -36.75 28.30
N SER A 24 -21.43 -35.75 29.14
CA SER A 24 -20.36 -35.08 29.89
C SER A 24 -20.76 -34.98 31.36
N THR A 25 -19.96 -35.60 32.22
CA THR A 25 -20.15 -35.66 33.67
C THR A 25 -18.89 -35.17 34.36
N GLY A 26 -18.90 -33.93 34.83
CA GLY A 26 -17.69 -33.29 35.35
C GLY A 26 -16.63 -33.13 34.25
N ASP A 27 -15.40 -33.50 34.54
CA ASP A 27 -14.28 -33.49 33.59
C ASP A 27 -14.20 -34.77 32.74
N GLU A 28 -15.14 -35.71 32.88
CA GLU A 28 -15.17 -36.94 32.09
C GLU A 28 -16.22 -36.86 30.99
N HIS A 29 -15.79 -37.12 29.76
CA HIS A 29 -16.59 -37.11 28.56
C HIS A 29 -16.69 -38.53 28.00
N THR A 30 -17.93 -39.00 27.81
CA THR A 30 -18.21 -40.27 27.13
C THR A 30 -18.42 -39.97 25.66
N VAL A 31 -17.56 -40.52 24.81
CA VAL A 31 -17.48 -40.22 23.38
C VAL A 31 -17.52 -41.52 22.58
N GLU A 32 -18.41 -41.61 21.59
CA GLU A 32 -18.35 -42.67 20.58
C GLU A 32 -17.26 -42.30 19.56
N ARG A 33 -16.21 -43.11 19.45
CA ARG A 33 -15.12 -42.85 18.51
C ARG A 33 -15.63 -42.89 17.07
N LEU A 34 -15.14 -41.97 16.25
CA LEU A 34 -15.40 -41.91 14.82
C LEU A 34 -14.10 -42.18 14.06
N ALA A 35 -14.18 -43.00 13.02
CA ALA A 35 -13.07 -43.23 12.10
C ALA A 35 -13.12 -42.22 10.95
N GLY A 36 -11.97 -41.66 10.58
CA GLY A 36 -11.82 -40.67 9.51
C GLY A 36 -11.64 -39.24 10.03
N ASN A 37 -11.94 -38.26 9.17
CA ASN A 37 -11.83 -36.84 9.49
C ASN A 37 -13.12 -36.10 9.03
N PRO A 38 -13.43 -34.93 9.62
CA PRO A 38 -14.69 -34.23 9.35
C PRO A 38 -14.91 -33.77 7.89
N PHE A 39 -13.86 -33.68 7.07
CA PHE A 39 -13.94 -33.14 5.70
C PHE A 39 -13.94 -34.23 4.62
N ASP A 40 -13.36 -35.39 4.89
CA ASP A 40 -13.27 -36.51 3.94
C ASP A 40 -14.20 -37.70 4.33
N GLY A 41 -14.92 -37.57 5.45
CA GLY A 41 -15.98 -38.48 5.88
C GLY A 41 -15.68 -39.15 7.24
N LEU A 42 -16.72 -39.21 8.09
CA LEU A 42 -16.68 -39.86 9.40
C LEU A 42 -17.56 -41.11 9.41
N LYS A 43 -17.07 -42.18 10.03
CA LYS A 43 -17.82 -43.44 10.23
C LYS A 43 -17.86 -43.79 11.71
N ARG A 44 -19.05 -44.18 12.19
CA ARG A 44 -19.24 -44.71 13.54
C ARG A 44 -18.52 -46.04 13.70
N THR A 45 -17.75 -46.17 14.77
CA THR A 45 -17.03 -47.42 15.08
C THR A 45 -17.77 -48.27 16.11
N GLY A 46 -18.72 -47.69 16.86
CA GLY A 46 -19.37 -48.30 18.02
C GLY A 46 -18.47 -48.38 19.26
N ASP A 47 -17.22 -47.89 19.18
CA ASP A 47 -16.27 -47.88 20.28
C ASP A 47 -16.53 -46.69 21.20
N ILE A 48 -16.99 -46.96 22.43
CA ILE A 48 -17.30 -45.93 23.42
C ILE A 48 -16.10 -45.75 24.33
N VAL A 49 -15.59 -44.52 24.36
CA VAL A 49 -14.38 -44.16 25.10
C VAL A 49 -14.68 -43.05 26.09
N LYS A 50 -14.10 -43.14 27.29
CA LYS A 50 -14.10 -42.07 28.28
C LYS A 50 -12.81 -41.28 28.19
N THR A 51 -12.91 -39.95 28.16
CA THR A 51 -11.76 -39.05 28.09
C THR A 51 -11.99 -37.82 28.97
N SER A 52 -10.93 -37.32 29.59
CA SER A 52 -10.94 -36.02 30.26
C SER A 52 -10.30 -34.90 29.47
N LYS A 53 -9.82 -35.18 28.25
CA LYS A 53 -9.05 -34.24 27.45
C LYS A 53 -9.70 -34.04 26.09
N LEU A 54 -10.62 -33.08 26.03
CA LEU A 54 -11.08 -32.49 24.77
C LEU A 54 -10.02 -31.53 24.22
N LEU A 55 -9.82 -31.56 22.91
CA LEU A 55 -8.97 -30.65 22.16
C LEU A 55 -9.85 -29.64 21.41
N CYS A 56 -9.24 -28.70 20.70
CA CYS A 56 -9.96 -27.94 19.68
C CYS A 56 -10.73 -28.91 18.76
N PRO A 57 -11.99 -28.66 18.38
CA PRO A 57 -12.71 -29.58 17.50
C PRO A 57 -12.18 -29.58 16.06
N LEU A 58 -11.33 -28.60 15.67
CA LEU A 58 -10.66 -28.52 14.37
C LEU A 58 -9.14 -28.62 14.52
N GLU A 59 -8.49 -29.51 13.77
CA GLU A 59 -7.04 -29.72 13.84
C GLU A 59 -6.28 -28.49 13.37
N SER A 60 -6.76 -27.90 12.29
CA SER A 60 -6.30 -26.63 11.75
C SER A 60 -7.46 -25.96 11.02
N THR A 61 -7.29 -24.67 10.72
CA THR A 61 -8.21 -23.90 9.89
C THR A 61 -7.41 -23.09 8.86
N PRO A 62 -7.87 -22.96 7.60
CA PRO A 62 -7.22 -22.09 6.63
C PRO A 62 -7.27 -20.60 7.01
N LEU A 63 -8.36 -20.18 7.66
CA LEU A 63 -8.65 -18.79 8.00
C LEU A 63 -9.79 -18.74 9.03
N ILE A 64 -9.72 -17.76 9.93
CA ILE A 64 -10.84 -17.39 10.80
C ILE A 64 -11.36 -16.02 10.34
N ALA A 65 -12.46 -16.00 9.59
CA ALA A 65 -13.16 -14.77 9.23
C ALA A 65 -14.06 -14.32 10.39
N CYS A 66 -14.08 -13.04 10.70
CA CYS A 66 -14.84 -12.50 11.84
C CYS A 66 -15.74 -11.35 11.35
N ILE A 67 -16.94 -11.26 11.91
CA ILE A 67 -17.93 -10.26 11.54
C ILE A 67 -18.08 -9.23 12.67
N GLY A 68 -17.75 -7.98 12.39
CA GLY A 68 -18.01 -6.87 13.29
C GLY A 68 -19.48 -6.46 13.28
N LEU A 69 -19.97 -6.05 14.45
CA LEU A 69 -21.27 -5.38 14.63
C LEU A 69 -22.47 -6.13 14.02
N ASN A 70 -22.61 -7.43 14.32
CA ASN A 70 -23.68 -8.26 13.75
C ASN A 70 -24.88 -8.50 14.70
N TYR A 71 -24.99 -7.84 15.85
CA TYR A 71 -26.13 -7.97 16.76
C TYR A 71 -26.82 -6.62 16.95
N LYS A 72 -28.14 -6.55 16.79
CA LYS A 72 -28.89 -5.28 16.83
C LYS A 72 -28.72 -4.58 18.17
N LYS A 73 -28.80 -5.31 19.29
CA LYS A 73 -28.59 -4.74 20.64
C LYS A 73 -27.16 -4.30 20.88
N HIS A 74 -26.18 -4.97 20.27
CA HIS A 74 -24.78 -4.55 20.36
C HIS A 74 -24.53 -3.26 19.57
N ALA A 75 -25.13 -3.12 18.38
CA ALA A 75 -25.11 -1.87 17.61
C ALA A 75 -25.73 -0.70 18.39
N GLN A 76 -26.82 -0.95 19.12
CA GLN A 76 -27.45 0.03 20.02
C GLN A 76 -26.55 0.38 21.22
N GLU A 77 -25.96 -0.61 21.90
CA GLU A 77 -25.02 -0.40 23.02
C GLU A 77 -23.82 0.45 22.58
N ALA A 78 -23.36 0.20 21.36
CA ALA A 78 -22.27 0.95 20.77
C ALA A 78 -22.67 2.31 20.20
N ASN A 79 -23.97 2.66 20.15
CA ASN A 79 -24.46 3.87 19.49
C ASN A 79 -23.93 4.01 18.03
N LEU A 80 -23.85 2.88 17.32
CA LEU A 80 -23.41 2.82 15.92
C LEU A 80 -24.58 2.64 14.96
N THR A 81 -24.50 3.31 13.81
CA THR A 81 -25.34 2.99 12.65
C THR A 81 -24.95 1.62 12.10
N VAL A 82 -25.94 0.74 11.94
CA VAL A 82 -25.75 -0.57 11.30
C VAL A 82 -25.27 -0.35 9.85
N PRO A 83 -24.09 -0.85 9.46
CA PRO A 83 -23.56 -0.64 8.12
C PRO A 83 -24.37 -1.42 7.09
N THR A 84 -24.32 -1.00 5.82
CA THR A 84 -25.07 -1.63 4.71
C THR A 84 -24.58 -3.06 4.41
N TYR A 85 -23.32 -3.34 4.70
CA TYR A 85 -22.69 -4.65 4.48
C TYR A 85 -21.96 -5.11 5.75
N PRO A 86 -21.78 -6.44 5.96
CA PRO A 86 -21.03 -6.95 7.09
C PRO A 86 -19.61 -6.38 7.15
N VAL A 87 -19.17 -5.93 8.33
CA VAL A 87 -17.77 -5.53 8.55
C VAL A 87 -16.96 -6.81 8.73
N VAL A 88 -15.99 -7.06 7.84
CA VAL A 88 -15.22 -8.29 7.85
C VAL A 88 -13.77 -8.01 8.24
N PHE A 89 -13.25 -8.78 9.19
CA PHE A 89 -11.83 -8.83 9.52
C PHE A 89 -11.41 -10.29 9.72
N THR A 90 -10.12 -10.54 9.91
CA THR A 90 -9.57 -11.90 9.96
C THR A 90 -8.69 -12.11 11.17
N LYS A 91 -8.69 -13.34 11.68
CA LYS A 91 -7.64 -13.88 12.55
C LYS A 91 -6.85 -14.96 11.80
N PRO A 92 -5.54 -15.07 12.01
CA PRO A 92 -4.72 -16.13 11.47
C PRO A 92 -5.09 -17.47 12.10
N ALA A 93 -4.64 -18.58 11.49
CA ALA A 93 -4.87 -19.91 12.00
C ALA A 93 -4.28 -20.12 13.41
N ASP A 94 -3.17 -19.45 13.75
CA ASP A 94 -2.49 -19.54 15.05
C ASP A 94 -3.30 -18.93 16.21
N ALA A 95 -4.31 -18.10 15.91
CA ALA A 95 -5.25 -17.63 16.92
C ALA A 95 -6.18 -18.76 17.42
N LEU A 96 -6.33 -19.86 16.68
CA LEU A 96 -7.23 -20.95 17.04
C LEU A 96 -6.76 -21.66 18.32
N ALA A 97 -7.63 -21.70 19.33
CA ALA A 97 -7.39 -22.42 20.58
C ALA A 97 -8.49 -23.46 20.85
N GLY A 98 -8.15 -24.48 21.64
CA GLY A 98 -9.12 -25.45 22.15
C GLY A 98 -10.03 -24.86 23.23
N PRO A 99 -11.15 -25.54 23.52
CA PRO A 99 -12.18 -25.04 24.44
C PRO A 99 -11.72 -24.92 25.90
N ASN A 100 -10.64 -25.61 26.26
CA ASN A 100 -10.07 -25.64 27.61
C ASN A 100 -8.59 -25.21 27.64
N ASP A 101 -8.07 -24.69 26.53
CA ASP A 101 -6.69 -24.21 26.49
C ASP A 101 -6.54 -22.93 27.31
N VAL A 102 -5.38 -22.78 27.95
CA VAL A 102 -5.04 -21.55 28.66
C VAL A 102 -4.50 -20.54 27.65
N ILE A 103 -5.21 -19.42 27.49
CA ILE A 103 -4.78 -18.34 26.60
C ILE A 103 -3.62 -17.59 27.27
N ARG A 104 -2.42 -17.76 26.73
CA ARG A 104 -1.22 -17.06 27.22
C ARG A 104 -1.20 -15.66 26.62
N THR A 105 -1.52 -14.67 27.43
CA THR A 105 -1.65 -13.30 26.95
C THR A 105 -0.30 -12.58 26.99
N HIS A 106 0.03 -11.91 25.88
CA HIS A 106 1.18 -11.02 25.82
C HIS A 106 1.03 -9.91 26.89
N PRO A 107 2.09 -9.55 27.64
CA PRO A 107 2.00 -8.54 28.70
C PRO A 107 1.32 -7.25 28.26
N ASP A 108 1.60 -6.78 27.04
CA ASP A 108 1.07 -5.53 26.52
C ASP A 108 -0.41 -5.61 26.13
N ALA A 109 -0.96 -6.81 25.89
CA ALA A 109 -2.38 -6.99 25.57
C ALA A 109 -3.26 -7.06 26.82
N ARG A 110 -2.67 -7.33 27.99
CA ARG A 110 -3.38 -7.51 29.27
C ARG A 110 -4.15 -6.29 29.79
N PRO A 111 -3.67 -5.04 29.65
CA PRO A 111 -4.33 -3.89 30.27
C PRO A 111 -5.78 -3.68 29.84
N MET A 112 -6.13 -4.06 28.60
CA MET A 112 -7.48 -3.93 28.06
C MET A 112 -7.92 -5.19 27.31
N LEU A 113 -7.63 -6.36 27.89
CA LEU A 113 -8.04 -7.64 27.34
C LEU A 113 -9.54 -7.86 27.54
N ASP A 114 -10.24 -8.26 26.49
CA ASP A 114 -11.70 -8.35 26.48
C ASP A 114 -12.20 -9.69 25.90
N PHE A 115 -13.43 -10.04 26.25
CA PHE A 115 -14.15 -11.22 25.76
C PHE A 115 -15.25 -10.81 24.78
N GLU A 116 -15.52 -11.67 23.81
CA GLU A 116 -16.60 -11.51 22.85
C GLU A 116 -17.14 -12.92 22.51
N GLY A 117 -18.20 -13.37 23.20
CA GLY A 117 -18.79 -14.67 22.89
C GLY A 117 -19.51 -14.64 21.53
N GLU A 118 -19.25 -15.61 20.67
CA GLU A 118 -19.78 -15.67 19.31
C GLU A 118 -20.23 -17.07 18.90
N LEU A 119 -21.19 -17.12 17.98
CA LEU A 119 -21.46 -18.31 17.17
C LEU A 119 -20.38 -18.42 16.08
N ALA A 120 -19.83 -19.61 15.91
CA ALA A 120 -18.88 -19.92 14.84
C ALA A 120 -19.48 -20.91 13.84
N ILE A 121 -19.36 -20.59 12.55
CA ILE A 121 -19.72 -21.45 11.42
C ILE A 121 -18.45 -22.15 10.93
N ILE A 122 -18.50 -23.47 10.74
CA ILE A 122 -17.41 -24.22 10.14
C ILE A 122 -17.80 -24.61 8.72
N ILE A 123 -17.03 -24.18 7.72
CA ILE A 123 -17.26 -24.51 6.31
C ILE A 123 -16.81 -25.95 6.04
N GLY A 124 -17.72 -26.80 5.56
CA GLY A 124 -17.44 -28.22 5.27
C GLY A 124 -16.93 -28.50 3.86
N LYS A 125 -17.24 -27.62 2.90
CA LYS A 125 -16.85 -27.74 1.49
C LYS A 125 -16.49 -26.38 0.93
N ASP A 126 -15.60 -26.34 -0.05
CA ASP A 126 -15.20 -25.08 -0.71
C ASP A 126 -16.45 -24.36 -1.27
N ALA A 127 -16.69 -23.14 -0.79
CA ALA A 127 -17.81 -22.30 -1.17
C ALA A 127 -17.32 -21.10 -1.98
N LYS A 128 -17.82 -20.91 -3.21
CA LYS A 128 -17.50 -19.76 -4.06
C LYS A 128 -18.77 -19.28 -4.76
N ASN A 129 -19.05 -17.99 -4.64
CA ASN A 129 -20.22 -17.32 -5.19
C ASN A 129 -21.53 -18.03 -4.84
N VAL A 130 -21.66 -18.47 -3.59
CA VAL A 130 -22.81 -19.27 -3.13
C VAL A 130 -24.02 -18.35 -2.91
N SER A 131 -25.20 -18.81 -3.34
CA SER A 131 -26.47 -18.13 -3.09
C SER A 131 -26.84 -18.23 -1.59
N GLU A 132 -27.71 -17.35 -1.09
CA GLU A 132 -28.19 -17.47 0.29
C GLU A 132 -28.95 -18.79 0.53
N GLU A 133 -29.73 -19.23 -0.45
CA GLU A 133 -30.50 -20.48 -0.41
C GLU A 133 -29.62 -21.74 -0.35
N ASP A 134 -28.46 -21.70 -1.01
CA ASP A 134 -27.52 -22.83 -1.03
C ASP A 134 -26.50 -22.80 0.10
N ALA A 135 -26.39 -21.68 0.84
CA ALA A 135 -25.32 -21.44 1.79
C ALA A 135 -25.18 -22.55 2.86
N LEU A 136 -26.29 -23.01 3.43
CA LEU A 136 -26.29 -24.04 4.48
C LEU A 136 -25.74 -25.39 4.00
N LYS A 137 -25.80 -25.68 2.68
CA LYS A 137 -25.26 -26.92 2.09
C LYS A 137 -23.72 -27.00 2.19
N TYR A 138 -23.07 -25.87 2.46
CA TYR A 138 -21.61 -25.75 2.60
C TYR A 138 -21.15 -25.75 4.07
N VAL A 139 -22.07 -25.76 5.03
CA VAL A 139 -21.76 -25.73 6.46
C VAL A 139 -21.53 -27.16 6.97
N LEU A 140 -20.37 -27.39 7.61
CA LEU A 140 -20.11 -28.63 8.37
C LEU A 140 -20.92 -28.63 9.67
N GLY A 141 -20.91 -27.50 10.37
CA GLY A 141 -21.63 -27.32 11.63
C GLY A 141 -21.32 -26.00 12.32
N TYR A 142 -21.84 -25.88 13.53
CA TYR A 142 -21.74 -24.72 14.40
C TYR A 142 -21.00 -25.04 15.70
N ALA A 143 -20.27 -24.07 16.24
CA ALA A 143 -19.61 -24.16 17.54
C ALA A 143 -19.75 -22.84 18.32
N ALA A 144 -19.58 -22.88 19.64
CA ALA A 144 -19.37 -21.66 20.42
C ALA A 144 -17.90 -21.22 20.29
N SER A 145 -17.67 -19.91 20.25
CA SER A 145 -16.34 -19.33 20.13
C SER A 145 -16.21 -18.06 20.96
N ASN A 146 -14.99 -17.61 21.20
CA ASN A 146 -14.69 -16.35 21.87
C ASN A 146 -13.72 -15.51 21.02
N ASP A 147 -14.13 -14.33 20.58
CA ASP A 147 -13.27 -13.36 19.91
C ASP A 147 -12.51 -12.53 20.97
N VAL A 148 -11.44 -13.11 21.49
CA VAL A 148 -10.61 -12.42 22.48
C VAL A 148 -9.95 -11.21 21.83
N SER A 149 -10.02 -10.07 22.51
CA SER A 149 -9.70 -8.78 21.93
C SER A 149 -8.79 -7.97 22.84
N ALA A 150 -7.64 -7.54 22.32
CA ALA A 150 -6.80 -6.58 23.02
C ALA A 150 -7.20 -5.16 22.62
N ARG A 151 -8.12 -4.53 23.38
CA ARG A 151 -8.76 -3.26 22.98
C ARG A 151 -7.77 -2.11 22.83
N ASN A 152 -6.69 -2.11 23.61
CA ASN A 152 -5.62 -1.12 23.50
C ASN A 152 -4.90 -1.18 22.14
N PHE A 153 -4.87 -2.35 21.49
CA PHE A 153 -4.32 -2.52 20.13
C PHE A 153 -5.37 -2.36 19.03
N GLN A 154 -6.64 -2.15 19.37
CA GLN A 154 -7.71 -1.92 18.39
C GLN A 154 -7.85 -0.43 18.03
N LEU A 155 -7.15 0.44 18.77
CA LEU A 155 -7.17 1.89 18.60
C LEU A 155 -6.35 2.33 17.37
N PRO A 156 -6.72 3.44 16.71
CA PRO A 156 -5.99 3.97 15.55
C PRO A 156 -4.49 4.15 15.77
N GLU A 157 -4.09 4.59 16.96
CA GLU A 157 -2.70 4.86 17.32
C GLU A 157 -1.85 3.57 17.39
N ALA A 158 -2.49 2.42 17.61
CA ALA A 158 -1.81 1.14 17.79
C ALA A 158 -1.92 0.21 16.58
N SER A 159 -2.95 0.35 15.74
CA SER A 159 -3.16 -0.55 14.58
C SER A 159 -3.63 0.16 13.30
N GLY A 160 -3.60 1.50 13.25
CA GLY A 160 -4.13 2.26 12.10
C GLY A 160 -5.64 2.09 11.92
N GLY A 161 -6.35 1.71 12.98
CA GLY A 161 -7.81 1.51 12.99
C GLY A 161 -8.24 0.13 12.45
N GLN A 162 -7.29 -0.76 12.17
CA GLN A 162 -7.56 -2.12 11.71
C GLN A 162 -7.69 -3.08 12.90
N PHE A 163 -8.68 -3.97 12.85
CA PHE A 163 -8.95 -4.89 13.97
C PHE A 163 -8.06 -6.13 13.95
N CYS A 164 -7.48 -6.50 12.80
CA CYS A 164 -6.75 -7.75 12.64
C CYS A 164 -5.67 -7.92 13.71
N TYR A 165 -4.80 -6.94 13.94
CA TYR A 165 -3.71 -7.05 14.90
C TYR A 165 -4.20 -7.30 16.34
N ALA A 166 -5.15 -6.49 16.82
CA ALA A 166 -5.75 -6.60 18.15
C ALA A 166 -6.44 -7.94 18.44
N LYS A 167 -6.83 -8.65 17.37
CA LYS A 167 -7.66 -9.84 17.38
C LYS A 167 -6.86 -11.12 17.10
N SER A 168 -5.56 -11.01 16.78
CA SER A 168 -4.79 -12.10 16.16
C SER A 168 -3.69 -12.73 17.03
N PHE A 169 -3.61 -12.40 18.32
CA PHE A 169 -2.64 -13.03 19.21
C PHE A 169 -2.91 -14.55 19.34
N ASP A 170 -1.86 -15.32 19.59
CA ASP A 170 -1.96 -16.78 19.74
C ASP A 170 -3.05 -17.17 20.76
N GLY A 171 -3.96 -18.04 20.33
CA GLY A 171 -5.08 -18.51 21.14
C GLY A 171 -6.23 -17.52 21.35
N PHE A 172 -6.31 -16.39 20.63
CA PHE A 172 -7.41 -15.42 20.72
C PHE A 172 -8.72 -15.84 20.05
N ALA A 173 -8.79 -17.05 19.50
CA ALA A 173 -10.01 -17.67 18.98
C ALA A 173 -10.24 -19.06 19.60
N PRO A 174 -10.54 -19.18 20.92
CA PRO A 174 -11.01 -20.43 21.50
C PRO A 174 -12.29 -20.91 20.83
N LEU A 175 -12.29 -22.14 20.33
CA LEU A 175 -13.40 -22.76 19.62
C LEU A 175 -13.85 -24.05 20.31
N GLY A 176 -15.17 -24.21 20.50
CA GLY A 176 -15.78 -25.47 20.92
C GLY A 176 -16.73 -25.35 22.12
N HIS A 177 -16.98 -26.43 22.88
CA HIS A 177 -16.26 -27.71 22.90
C HIS A 177 -16.70 -28.74 21.85
N THR A 178 -17.82 -28.52 21.16
CA THR A 178 -18.36 -29.42 20.12
C THR A 178 -18.69 -28.67 18.84
N ILE A 179 -18.68 -29.37 17.70
CA ILE A 179 -19.32 -28.93 16.45
C ILE A 179 -20.64 -29.69 16.30
N VAL A 180 -21.74 -28.96 16.11
CA VAL A 180 -23.09 -29.50 15.92
C VAL A 180 -23.53 -29.27 14.47
N PRO A 181 -24.05 -30.28 13.76
CA PRO A 181 -24.46 -30.10 12.37
C PRO A 181 -25.67 -29.17 12.24
N PRO A 182 -25.91 -28.55 11.08
CA PRO A 182 -27.16 -27.82 10.82
C PRO A 182 -28.39 -28.73 10.93
N ALA A 183 -29.55 -28.15 11.23
CA ALA A 183 -30.81 -28.87 11.27
C ALA A 183 -31.14 -29.51 9.91
N GLU A 184 -31.72 -30.71 9.92
CA GLU A 184 -31.98 -31.47 8.69
C GLU A 184 -33.00 -30.81 7.76
N ASP A 185 -33.89 -29.99 8.31
CA ASP A 185 -34.88 -29.20 7.59
C ASP A 185 -34.33 -27.87 7.05
N GLY A 186 -33.06 -27.56 7.33
CA GLY A 186 -32.41 -26.31 6.93
C GLY A 186 -32.89 -25.09 7.71
N SER A 187 -33.61 -25.29 8.82
CA SER A 187 -34.09 -24.18 9.65
C SER A 187 -32.93 -23.34 10.20
N PRO A 188 -33.11 -22.01 10.32
CA PRO A 188 -32.14 -21.13 10.95
C PRO A 188 -31.88 -21.56 12.40
N LEU A 189 -30.62 -21.48 12.85
CA LEU A 189 -30.29 -21.73 14.25
C LEU A 189 -30.77 -20.56 15.11
N GLU A 190 -31.87 -20.75 15.83
CA GLU A 190 -32.35 -19.85 16.88
C GLU A 190 -31.89 -20.37 18.25
N ALA A 191 -30.85 -19.77 18.81
CA ALA A 191 -30.20 -20.24 20.02
C ALA A 191 -29.86 -19.09 20.94
N ARG A 192 -30.10 -19.26 22.25
CA ARG A 192 -29.62 -18.35 23.27
C ARG A 192 -28.09 -18.44 23.37
N LEU A 193 -27.41 -17.29 23.34
CA LEU A 193 -25.96 -17.15 23.53
C LEU A 193 -25.71 -16.43 24.87
N THR A 194 -24.88 -17.04 25.73
CA THR A 194 -24.44 -16.43 26.98
C THR A 194 -22.92 -16.46 27.13
N THR A 195 -22.35 -15.39 27.66
CA THR A 195 -20.92 -15.32 28.04
C THR A 195 -20.82 -15.01 29.52
N LYS A 196 -20.10 -15.85 30.28
CA LYS A 196 -19.87 -15.68 31.72
C LYS A 196 -18.40 -15.45 31.98
N VAL A 197 -18.08 -14.49 32.84
CA VAL A 197 -16.72 -14.29 33.37
C VAL A 197 -16.74 -14.62 34.85
N ASN A 198 -15.93 -15.60 35.27
CA ASN A 198 -15.90 -16.11 36.63
C ASN A 198 -17.28 -16.54 37.18
N GLY A 199 -18.14 -17.04 36.27
CA GLY A 199 -19.50 -17.47 36.58
C GLY A 199 -20.56 -16.36 36.59
N ALA A 200 -20.18 -15.09 36.45
CA ALA A 200 -21.12 -13.98 36.29
C ALA A 200 -21.47 -13.77 34.81
N ILE A 201 -22.77 -13.75 34.48
CA ILE A 201 -23.24 -13.51 33.11
C ILE A 201 -22.90 -12.06 32.71
N LYS A 202 -22.18 -11.90 31.60
CA LYS A 202 -21.80 -10.61 31.01
C LYS A 202 -22.51 -10.33 29.70
N GLN A 203 -22.73 -11.36 28.89
CA GLN A 203 -23.53 -11.31 27.65
C GLN A 203 -24.67 -12.33 27.73
N ASP A 204 -25.87 -11.93 27.29
CA ASP A 204 -27.07 -12.77 27.25
C ASP A 204 -27.97 -12.30 26.10
N SER A 205 -27.98 -13.04 24.99
CA SER A 205 -28.74 -12.70 23.79
C SER A 205 -29.22 -13.96 23.07
N ASN A 206 -29.77 -13.78 21.87
CA ASN A 206 -30.20 -14.86 20.99
C ASN A 206 -29.67 -14.62 19.58
N THR A 207 -29.31 -15.67 18.86
CA THR A 207 -28.80 -15.60 17.46
C THR A 207 -29.81 -14.99 16.49
N ASN A 208 -31.11 -14.96 16.80
CA ASN A 208 -32.12 -14.24 16.02
C ASN A 208 -32.00 -12.70 16.10
N ASP A 209 -31.18 -12.18 17.04
CA ASP A 209 -30.80 -10.77 17.11
C ASP A 209 -29.71 -10.41 16.09
N MET A 210 -29.22 -11.39 15.32
CA MET A 210 -28.26 -11.12 14.26
C MET A 210 -28.84 -10.21 13.17
N ILE A 211 -28.00 -9.30 12.67
CA ILE A 211 -28.35 -8.38 11.57
C ILE A 211 -28.29 -9.15 10.25
N TRP A 212 -27.22 -9.91 10.04
CA TRP A 212 -27.03 -10.80 8.90
C TRP A 212 -27.10 -12.26 9.33
N SER A 213 -27.93 -13.03 8.63
CA SER A 213 -28.08 -14.46 8.84
C SER A 213 -26.84 -15.24 8.42
N VAL A 214 -26.71 -16.50 8.86
CA VAL A 214 -25.66 -17.43 8.42
C VAL A 214 -25.61 -17.52 6.88
N GLY A 215 -26.77 -17.62 6.24
CA GLY A 215 -26.87 -17.70 4.78
C GLY A 215 -26.37 -16.44 4.09
N GLN A 216 -26.73 -15.28 4.62
CA GLN A 216 -26.28 -13.97 4.10
C GLN A 216 -24.78 -13.79 4.26
N LEU A 217 -24.21 -14.19 5.41
CA LEU A 217 -22.77 -14.11 5.65
C LEU A 217 -21.98 -14.99 4.69
N ILE A 218 -22.37 -16.26 4.50
CA ILE A 218 -21.69 -17.16 3.56
C ILE A 218 -21.85 -16.67 2.12
N SER A 219 -23.05 -16.22 1.73
CA SER A 219 -23.27 -15.66 0.40
C SER A 219 -22.41 -14.42 0.19
N HIS A 220 -22.32 -13.52 1.17
CA HIS A 220 -21.51 -12.31 1.09
C HIS A 220 -20.02 -12.64 1.00
N LEU A 221 -19.51 -13.44 1.94
CA LEU A 221 -18.09 -13.77 2.05
C LEU A 221 -17.58 -14.63 0.88
N SER A 222 -18.43 -15.46 0.28
CA SER A 222 -18.04 -16.28 -0.86
C SER A 222 -18.08 -15.52 -2.20
N ARG A 223 -18.55 -14.26 -2.26
CA ARG A 223 -18.58 -13.46 -3.49
C ARG A 223 -17.18 -13.01 -3.88
N GLY A 224 -16.64 -13.62 -4.92
CA GLY A 224 -15.30 -13.30 -5.45
C GLY A 224 -14.14 -13.95 -4.70
N THR A 225 -14.37 -14.49 -3.50
CA THR A 225 -13.37 -15.19 -2.68
C THR A 225 -13.87 -16.61 -2.35
N THR A 226 -13.04 -17.63 -2.58
CA THR A 226 -13.41 -19.00 -2.16
C THR A 226 -13.23 -19.14 -0.65
N LEU A 227 -14.31 -19.47 0.07
CA LEU A 227 -14.23 -19.95 1.44
C LEU A 227 -13.81 -21.41 1.41
N ARG A 228 -12.58 -21.69 1.84
CA ARG A 228 -12.04 -23.05 1.82
C ARG A 228 -12.71 -23.93 2.87
N ARG A 229 -12.85 -25.22 2.60
CA ARG A 229 -13.22 -26.21 3.63
C ARG A 229 -12.31 -26.06 4.86
N GLY A 230 -12.92 -26.08 6.04
CA GLY A 230 -12.28 -25.82 7.32
C GLY A 230 -12.20 -24.35 7.74
N THR A 231 -12.59 -23.39 6.88
CA THR A 231 -12.69 -21.97 7.28
C THR A 231 -13.69 -21.81 8.42
N VAL A 232 -13.30 -21.06 9.45
CA VAL A 232 -14.19 -20.68 10.56
C VAL A 232 -14.70 -19.27 10.31
N ILE A 233 -16.01 -19.07 10.44
CA ILE A 233 -16.64 -17.73 10.39
C ILE A 233 -17.22 -17.44 11.77
N MET A 234 -16.64 -16.51 12.49
CA MET A 234 -17.17 -16.01 13.77
C MET A 234 -18.15 -14.87 13.48
N THR A 235 -19.41 -15.04 13.87
CA THR A 235 -20.53 -14.28 13.32
C THR A 235 -20.81 -12.96 14.04
N GLY A 236 -19.93 -12.49 14.91
CA GLY A 236 -20.12 -11.30 15.72
C GLY A 236 -20.66 -11.60 17.12
N THR A 237 -20.51 -10.61 18.00
CA THR A 237 -20.82 -10.72 19.43
C THR A 237 -22.02 -9.85 19.84
N PRO A 238 -22.84 -10.28 20.83
CA PRO A 238 -23.93 -9.47 21.37
C PRO A 238 -23.45 -8.41 22.38
N SER A 239 -24.38 -7.56 22.84
CA SER A 239 -24.09 -6.51 23.81
C SER A 239 -23.56 -7.05 25.15
N GLY A 240 -22.75 -6.25 25.83
CA GLY A 240 -22.20 -6.59 27.15
C GLY A 240 -20.73 -7.00 27.15
N VAL A 241 -19.98 -6.59 26.13
CA VAL A 241 -18.51 -6.73 26.09
C VAL A 241 -17.85 -5.87 27.17
N GLY A 242 -16.67 -6.28 27.64
CA GLY A 242 -15.96 -5.63 28.73
C GLY A 242 -15.63 -4.16 28.47
N PHE A 243 -15.37 -3.77 27.22
CA PHE A 243 -15.07 -2.39 26.85
C PHE A 243 -16.18 -1.39 27.24
N PHE A 244 -17.45 -1.66 26.88
CA PHE A 244 -18.58 -0.78 27.24
C PHE A 244 -18.92 -0.85 28.73
N ARG A 245 -18.58 -1.97 29.38
CA ARG A 245 -18.77 -2.17 30.82
C ARG A 245 -17.62 -1.60 31.67
N LYS A 246 -16.49 -1.24 31.05
CA LYS A 246 -15.21 -0.90 31.69
C LYS A 246 -14.70 -2.03 32.61
N GLU A 247 -14.89 -3.28 32.18
CA GLU A 247 -14.50 -4.50 32.90
C GLU A 247 -13.61 -5.38 32.01
N PHE A 248 -12.29 -5.32 32.20
CA PHE A 248 -11.32 -6.10 31.40
C PHE A 248 -10.84 -7.38 32.13
N LEU A 249 -10.50 -8.41 31.35
CA LEU A 249 -10.03 -9.70 31.83
C LEU A 249 -8.68 -9.57 32.55
N GLN A 250 -8.55 -10.28 33.67
CA GLN A 250 -7.34 -10.39 34.47
C GLN A 250 -6.74 -11.80 34.42
N ASP A 251 -5.48 -11.91 34.83
CA ASP A 251 -4.82 -13.22 34.94
C ASP A 251 -5.59 -14.14 35.92
N GLY A 252 -5.89 -15.35 35.45
CA GLY A 252 -6.69 -16.33 36.19
C GLY A 252 -8.21 -16.22 36.01
N ASP A 253 -8.72 -15.24 35.25
CA ASP A 253 -10.13 -15.17 34.90
C ASP A 253 -10.56 -16.32 33.98
N VAL A 254 -11.81 -16.76 34.16
CA VAL A 254 -12.40 -17.86 33.38
C VAL A 254 -13.56 -17.34 32.56
N VAL A 255 -13.47 -17.40 31.23
CA VAL A 255 -14.51 -16.99 30.29
C VAL A 255 -15.26 -18.20 29.73
N GLU A 256 -16.57 -18.26 29.92
CA GLU A 256 -17.43 -19.37 29.49
C GLU A 256 -18.45 -18.86 28.48
N VAL A 257 -18.33 -19.29 27.22
CA VAL A 257 -19.32 -19.02 26.17
C VAL A 257 -20.20 -20.26 26.00
N GLU A 258 -21.51 -20.07 26.02
CA GLU A 258 -22.52 -21.12 25.94
C GLU A 258 -23.56 -20.72 24.89
N ILE A 259 -23.86 -21.63 23.97
CA ILE A 259 -24.88 -21.45 22.93
C ILE A 259 -25.85 -22.63 23.04
N GLU A 260 -27.14 -22.31 23.18
CA GLU A 260 -28.21 -23.31 23.27
C GLU A 260 -28.21 -24.24 22.04
N GLY A 261 -28.37 -25.55 22.25
CA GLY A 261 -28.27 -26.54 21.18
C GLY A 261 -26.84 -26.83 20.68
N VAL A 262 -25.86 -25.98 21.02
CA VAL A 262 -24.43 -26.12 20.63
C VAL A 262 -23.53 -26.45 21.84
N GLY A 263 -23.98 -26.23 23.08
CA GLY A 263 -23.39 -26.78 24.33
C GLY A 263 -23.22 -25.80 25.51
N LYS A 264 -23.03 -26.34 26.74
CA LYS A 264 -22.78 -25.66 28.05
C LYS A 264 -21.31 -25.75 28.51
N ARG A 265 -20.77 -24.76 29.25
CA ARG A 265 -19.47 -24.84 29.99
C ARG A 265 -19.62 -24.57 31.50
N ARG A 266 -18.90 -25.32 32.36
CA ARG A 266 -18.69 -25.00 33.81
C ARG A 266 -17.39 -25.56 34.47
N ARG A 267 -16.64 -24.69 35.19
CA ARG A 267 -15.75 -24.84 36.42
C ARG A 267 -14.39 -25.59 36.37
N LYS A 268 -13.48 -25.53 37.39
CA LYS A 268 -12.60 -24.48 38.03
C LYS A 268 -11.53 -25.16 38.98
N THR A 269 -10.29 -24.64 38.97
CA THR A 269 -9.18 -24.65 39.99
C THR A 269 -8.49 -25.95 40.43
N THR A 270 -7.16 -26.00 40.21
CA THR A 270 -6.19 -26.54 41.18
C THR A 270 -4.95 -25.64 41.28
N LYS A 271 -4.44 -25.55 42.50
CA LYS A 271 -3.43 -24.64 43.03
C LYS A 271 -2.04 -25.16 42.69
N GLU A 272 -1.25 -24.42 41.89
CA GLU A 272 0.09 -24.84 41.50
C GLU A 272 1.08 -24.84 42.69
N GLU A 273 1.93 -25.88 42.72
CA GLU A 273 2.99 -26.07 43.70
C GLU A 273 4.09 -25.01 43.53
N ARG A 274 4.44 -24.33 44.62
CA ARG A 274 5.39 -23.22 44.61
C ARG A 274 6.79 -23.75 44.94
N VAL A 275 7.51 -24.17 43.92
CA VAL A 275 8.85 -24.77 44.01
C VAL A 275 9.93 -23.80 43.54
N CYS A 276 11.06 -23.77 44.24
CA CYS A 276 12.20 -22.94 43.83
C CYS A 276 12.87 -23.50 42.58
N THR A 277 12.98 -22.69 41.53
CA THR A 277 13.60 -23.06 40.26
C THR A 277 15.11 -23.28 40.34
N ILE A 278 15.77 -22.86 41.43
CA ILE A 278 17.23 -22.93 41.59
C ILE A 278 17.67 -24.15 42.42
N CYS A 279 16.94 -24.50 43.48
CA CYS A 279 17.30 -25.65 44.34
C CYS A 279 16.17 -26.66 44.56
N SER A 280 15.05 -26.49 43.84
CA SER A 280 13.93 -27.44 43.78
C SER A 280 13.24 -27.74 45.12
N ARG A 281 13.37 -26.86 46.12
CA ARG A 281 12.62 -26.97 47.38
C ARG A 281 11.21 -26.42 47.22
N SER A 282 10.22 -27.15 47.71
CA SER A 282 8.82 -26.75 47.69
C SER A 282 8.46 -25.91 48.93
N PHE A 283 7.62 -24.90 48.72
CA PHE A 283 7.19 -23.98 49.77
C PHE A 283 5.68 -23.79 49.75
N ASN A 284 5.09 -23.82 50.94
CA ASN A 284 3.64 -23.87 51.09
C ASN A 284 2.98 -22.48 50.86
N LYS A 285 3.79 -21.41 50.76
CA LYS A 285 3.36 -20.01 50.60
C LYS A 285 4.30 -19.26 49.64
N ALA A 286 3.77 -18.42 48.76
CA ALA A 286 4.53 -17.66 47.75
C ALA A 286 5.58 -16.72 48.35
N GLU A 287 5.27 -16.09 49.48
CA GLU A 287 6.19 -15.20 50.18
C GLU A 287 7.43 -15.95 50.70
N HIS A 288 7.27 -17.21 51.12
CA HIS A 288 8.38 -18.05 51.58
C HIS A 288 9.28 -18.47 50.42
N LEU A 289 8.68 -18.79 49.26
CA LEU A 289 9.42 -19.06 48.03
C LEU A 289 10.21 -17.83 47.57
N ALA A 290 9.58 -16.66 47.50
CA ALA A 290 10.25 -15.41 47.11
C ALA A 290 11.38 -15.03 48.08
N ARG A 291 11.20 -15.26 49.39
CA ARG A 291 12.23 -15.05 50.40
C ARG A 291 13.40 -16.03 50.24
N HIS A 292 13.10 -17.28 49.92
CA HIS A 292 14.10 -18.31 49.71
C HIS A 292 14.92 -18.08 48.44
N ILE A 293 14.30 -17.62 47.34
CA ILE A 293 15.01 -17.26 46.09
C ILE A 293 16.07 -16.18 46.34
N ARG A 294 15.82 -15.22 47.23
CA ARG A 294 16.80 -14.18 47.59
C ARG A 294 18.04 -14.71 48.31
N SER A 295 17.99 -15.92 48.87
CA SER A 295 19.20 -16.57 49.41
C SER A 295 20.14 -17.08 48.31
N HIS A 296 19.62 -17.31 47.10
CA HIS A 296 20.43 -17.63 45.92
C HIS A 296 20.98 -16.38 45.24
N THR A 297 20.19 -15.30 45.15
CA THR A 297 20.61 -14.07 44.46
C THR A 297 21.49 -13.15 45.32
N LYS A 298 21.60 -13.39 46.64
CA LYS A 298 22.36 -12.58 47.62
C LYS A 298 21.97 -11.10 47.68
N GLU A 299 20.86 -10.70 47.07
CA GLU A 299 20.38 -9.32 47.05
C GLU A 299 19.95 -8.84 48.45
N LYS A 300 20.37 -7.62 48.83
CA LYS A 300 20.06 -6.99 50.12
C LYS A 300 19.25 -5.68 49.94
N PRO A 301 17.97 -5.76 49.56
CA PRO A 301 17.22 -4.59 49.11
C PRO A 301 16.80 -3.63 50.23
N TYR A 302 16.93 -4.01 51.51
CA TYR A 302 16.44 -3.19 52.62
C TYR A 302 17.57 -2.46 53.32
N GLN A 303 17.66 -1.14 53.16
CA GLN A 303 18.70 -0.31 53.75
C GLN A 303 18.20 0.49 54.95
N CYS A 304 18.95 0.49 56.06
CA CYS A 304 18.67 1.37 57.19
C CYS A 304 18.97 2.81 56.82
N GLN A 305 17.99 3.70 56.94
CA GLN A 305 18.20 5.10 56.57
C GLN A 305 19.08 5.86 57.56
N VAL A 306 19.19 5.38 58.81
CA VAL A 306 19.98 6.01 59.86
C VAL A 306 21.45 5.66 59.76
N CYS A 307 21.81 4.37 59.67
CA CYS A 307 23.22 3.94 59.64
C CYS A 307 23.66 3.30 58.32
N LYS A 308 22.80 3.34 57.28
CA LYS A 308 23.04 2.88 55.90
C LYS A 308 23.42 1.39 55.73
N LYS A 309 23.33 0.58 56.79
CA LYS A 309 23.53 -0.88 56.70
C LYS A 309 22.38 -1.55 55.94
N VAL A 310 22.74 -2.48 55.06
CA VAL A 310 21.80 -3.20 54.16
C VAL A 310 21.52 -4.62 54.65
N TYR A 311 20.24 -5.01 54.58
CA TYR A 311 19.69 -6.25 55.07
C TYR A 311 18.92 -6.97 53.96
N THR A 312 18.97 -8.30 53.96
CA THR A 312 18.19 -9.15 53.04
C THR A 312 16.70 -9.17 53.37
N ARG A 313 16.31 -8.77 54.59
CA ARG A 313 14.94 -8.85 55.08
C ARG A 313 14.51 -7.59 55.85
N GLN A 314 13.26 -7.19 55.65
CA GLN A 314 12.66 -6.00 56.25
C GLN A 314 12.45 -6.13 57.76
N ASP A 315 12.14 -7.32 58.27
CA ASP A 315 11.99 -7.58 59.71
C ASP A 315 13.33 -7.47 60.47
N THR A 316 14.43 -7.85 59.84
CA THR A 316 15.78 -7.65 60.38
C THR A 316 16.14 -6.17 60.40
N LEU A 317 15.75 -5.41 59.37
CA LEU A 317 15.88 -3.96 59.35
C LEU A 317 15.07 -3.27 60.46
N LEU A 318 13.81 -3.68 60.66
CA LEU A 318 12.94 -3.14 61.72
C LEU A 318 13.44 -3.46 63.14
N ARG A 319 14.06 -4.62 63.33
CA ARG A 319 14.71 -4.98 64.61
C ARG A 319 15.99 -4.17 64.83
N HIS A 320 16.75 -3.95 63.77
CA HIS A 320 17.94 -3.12 63.81
C HIS A 320 17.60 -1.64 64.03
N SER A 321 16.51 -1.11 63.45
CA SER A 321 16.12 0.28 63.66
C SER A 321 15.71 0.57 65.11
N LYS A 322 15.25 -0.45 65.85
CA LYS A 322 15.00 -0.34 67.30
C LYS A 322 16.29 -0.11 68.11
N SER A 323 17.48 -0.50 67.62
CA SER A 323 18.74 -0.16 68.29
C SER A 323 19.12 1.32 68.15
N HIS A 324 18.48 2.04 67.22
CA HIS A 324 18.58 3.50 67.09
C HIS A 324 17.52 4.25 67.90
N GLY A 325 16.71 3.54 68.70
CA GLY A 325 15.75 4.15 69.63
C GLY A 325 14.46 4.72 69.02
N VAL A 326 14.11 4.35 67.78
CA VAL A 326 12.89 4.86 67.11
C VAL A 326 11.78 3.82 67.15
N THR A 327 10.63 4.18 67.73
CA THR A 327 9.43 3.33 67.84
C THR A 327 8.34 3.74 66.84
N GLU A 328 7.68 2.74 66.26
CA GLU A 328 6.77 2.83 65.11
C GLU A 328 5.59 3.79 65.32
N SER A 329 5.61 4.94 64.63
CA SER A 329 4.44 5.81 64.45
C SER A 329 4.60 6.82 63.30
N SER A 330 5.01 6.39 62.10
CA SER A 330 4.94 7.32 60.93
C SER A 330 4.70 6.68 59.56
N TRP A 331 4.06 5.51 59.44
CA TRP A 331 3.80 4.91 58.12
C TRP A 331 2.46 4.15 58.05
N ALA A 332 1.36 4.85 58.31
CA ALA A 332 0.02 4.33 58.03
C ALA A 332 -0.92 5.43 57.54
N GLN A 333 -1.04 5.61 56.22
CA GLN A 333 -2.26 6.03 55.54
C GLN A 333 -2.32 5.39 54.14
N GLY A 334 -3.44 4.70 53.85
CA GLY A 334 -3.82 4.28 52.50
C GLY A 334 -4.39 2.87 52.36
N ALA A 335 -5.58 2.56 52.94
CA ALA A 335 -6.63 1.68 52.35
C ALA A 335 -7.84 1.43 53.29
N GLY A 336 -9.06 1.76 52.84
CA GLY A 336 -10.27 0.90 52.89
C GLY A 336 -11.38 1.10 53.95
N GLY A 337 -12.65 1.24 53.49
CA GLY A 337 -13.82 0.50 54.03
C GLY A 337 -15.06 1.27 54.57
N GLU A 338 -16.27 0.85 54.17
CA GLU A 338 -17.62 1.47 54.30
C GLU A 338 -18.38 1.30 55.64
N ARG A 339 -19.36 2.20 55.97
CA ARG A 339 -20.78 1.85 56.31
C ARG A 339 -21.75 3.05 56.51
N ARG A 340 -23.02 2.80 56.14
CA ARG A 340 -24.29 3.59 56.20
C ARG A 340 -24.69 4.13 57.60
N GLU A 341 -25.29 5.33 57.68
CA GLU A 341 -26.74 5.57 57.96
C GLU A 341 -27.14 7.06 58.07
N THR A 342 -28.23 7.39 57.33
CA THR A 342 -29.35 8.33 57.57
C THR A 342 -29.19 9.84 57.88
N ALA A 343 -29.96 10.60 57.08
CA ALA A 343 -30.87 11.71 57.43
C ALA A 343 -30.49 13.17 57.06
N SER A 344 -31.24 13.64 56.05
CA SER A 344 -32.02 14.90 56.01
C SER A 344 -31.36 16.27 55.78
N VAL A 345 -31.68 16.80 54.58
CA VAL A 345 -32.32 18.10 54.29
C VAL A 345 -31.46 19.32 53.90
N SER A 346 -31.79 19.77 52.68
CA SER A 346 -31.84 21.14 52.12
C SER A 346 -30.62 21.75 51.41
N SER A 347 -30.83 21.88 50.10
CA SER A 347 -30.72 23.09 49.27
C SER A 347 -29.32 23.65 48.98
N GLN A 348 -28.84 23.44 47.75
CA GLN A 348 -28.87 24.43 46.66
C GLN A 348 -27.95 23.95 45.52
N SER A 349 -28.49 23.88 44.30
CA SER A 349 -27.74 23.79 43.04
C SER A 349 -27.31 25.20 42.61
N PRO A 350 -26.26 25.39 41.77
CA PRO A 350 -26.31 25.00 40.36
C PRO A 350 -25.05 24.30 39.78
N HIS A 351 -25.33 23.43 38.81
CA HIS A 351 -24.60 23.06 37.57
C HIS A 351 -23.16 22.50 37.56
N GLY A 352 -22.99 21.39 36.82
CA GLY A 352 -21.71 20.94 36.28
C GLY A 352 -21.70 19.53 35.69
N ASP A 353 -22.57 19.24 34.70
CA ASP A 353 -22.55 18.00 33.90
C ASP A 353 -21.34 17.97 32.95
N VAL A 354 -20.36 17.08 33.17
CA VAL A 354 -19.42 16.60 32.12
C VAL A 354 -18.94 15.18 32.47
N ALA A 355 -19.75 14.15 32.24
CA ALA A 355 -19.27 12.76 32.30
C ALA A 355 -20.03 11.77 31.40
N ALA A 356 -20.98 12.25 30.58
CA ALA A 356 -21.74 11.42 29.64
C ALA A 356 -21.34 11.62 28.16
N ALA A 357 -20.39 12.52 27.87
CA ALA A 357 -20.03 12.90 26.49
C ALA A 357 -18.91 12.04 25.87
N GLU A 358 -18.06 11.38 26.66
CA GLU A 358 -16.93 10.60 26.11
C GLU A 358 -17.31 9.18 25.65
N ALA A 359 -18.46 8.64 26.09
CA ALA A 359 -18.91 7.31 25.67
C ALA A 359 -19.57 7.31 24.27
N ALA A 360 -20.08 8.46 23.81
CA ALA A 360 -20.72 8.58 22.49
C ALA A 360 -19.73 8.93 21.36
N SER A 361 -18.53 9.43 21.69
CA SER A 361 -17.58 9.96 20.69
C SER A 361 -16.68 8.91 20.04
N ILE A 362 -16.57 7.71 20.61
CA ILE A 362 -15.71 6.62 20.07
C ILE A 362 -16.40 5.86 18.94
N MET A 363 -17.73 5.94 18.87
CA MET A 363 -18.53 5.25 17.85
C MET A 363 -19.16 6.23 16.83
N ALA A 364 -19.40 7.49 17.18
CA ALA A 364 -19.83 8.51 16.22
C ALA A 364 -18.77 8.86 15.14
N ALA A 365 -17.51 8.48 15.33
CA ALA A 365 -16.42 8.72 14.36
C ALA A 365 -16.57 7.95 13.02
N PHE A 366 -17.56 7.06 12.90
CA PHE A 366 -17.88 6.34 11.66
C PHE A 366 -19.22 6.76 11.01
N ALA A 367 -19.89 7.80 11.52
CA ALA A 367 -21.15 8.31 10.95
C ALA A 367 -21.09 9.85 10.72
N SER A 368 -20.52 10.22 9.57
CA SER A 368 -20.55 11.55 8.91
C SER A 368 -19.53 12.64 9.32
N PRO A 369 -19.11 13.49 8.35
CA PRO A 369 -17.95 14.39 8.44
C PRO A 369 -18.37 15.84 8.72
N HIS A 370 -17.62 16.56 9.55
CA HIS A 370 -17.79 18.00 9.71
C HIS A 370 -16.52 18.78 9.31
N GLN A 371 -16.77 19.80 8.49
CA GLN A 371 -15.92 20.94 8.20
C GLN A 371 -15.51 21.70 9.48
N PRO A 372 -14.35 22.39 9.50
CA PRO A 372 -13.92 23.14 10.68
C PRO A 372 -14.48 24.57 10.70
N SER A 373 -14.92 25.00 11.87
CA SER A 373 -15.19 26.40 12.21
C SER A 373 -14.00 27.04 12.92
N PHE A 374 -13.66 28.23 12.46
CA PHE A 374 -12.57 29.09 12.90
C PHE A 374 -12.93 29.81 14.21
N VAL A 375 -12.06 29.80 15.22
CA VAL A 375 -12.08 30.81 16.31
C VAL A 375 -10.65 31.26 16.60
N SER A 376 -10.38 32.50 16.21
CA SER A 376 -9.16 33.26 16.44
C SER A 376 -9.01 33.71 17.90
N LYS A 377 -7.79 33.73 18.42
CA LYS A 377 -7.38 34.65 19.49
C LYS A 377 -6.25 35.54 19.00
N GLN A 378 -6.52 36.85 19.10
CA GLN A 378 -5.65 37.97 18.74
C GLN A 378 -4.46 38.13 19.68
N MET A 379 -3.41 38.80 19.19
CA MET A 379 -2.65 39.73 20.02
C MET A 379 -2.18 40.94 19.19
N GLU A 380 -2.58 42.11 19.67
CA GLU A 380 -1.93 43.44 19.62
C GLU A 380 -1.49 44.09 18.30
N SER A 381 -2.13 45.23 17.97
CA SER A 381 -1.40 46.50 17.84
C SER A 381 -2.34 47.70 18.04
N SER A 382 -1.84 48.70 18.74
CA SER A 382 -2.57 49.87 19.23
C SER A 382 -2.34 51.10 18.34
N VAL A 383 -3.46 51.66 17.85
CA VAL A 383 -3.88 53.07 17.85
C VAL A 383 -2.92 54.15 17.30
N MET A 384 -3.33 54.76 16.18
CA MET A 384 -3.49 56.23 16.07
C MET A 384 -4.70 56.57 15.19
N THR A 385 -5.62 57.37 15.74
CA THR A 385 -6.75 58.10 15.11
C THR A 385 -6.34 59.56 14.86
N PRO A 386 -7.20 60.49 14.36
CA PRO A 386 -8.40 60.39 13.51
C PRO A 386 -8.37 61.40 12.32
N SER A 387 -9.34 61.33 11.39
CA SER A 387 -10.40 62.36 11.20
C SER A 387 -11.07 62.38 9.80
N ASN A 388 -12.39 62.63 9.84
CA ASN A 388 -13.23 63.40 8.92
C ASN A 388 -13.95 62.78 7.68
N THR A 389 -15.24 62.44 7.93
CA THR A 389 -16.50 62.98 7.35
C THR A 389 -17.00 62.74 5.91
N CYS A 390 -18.34 62.61 5.86
CA CYS A 390 -19.35 62.71 4.77
C CYS A 390 -19.56 61.45 3.89
N ALA A 391 -20.73 60.83 3.64
CA ALA A 391 -22.21 61.04 3.74
C ALA A 391 -22.87 60.93 2.34
N PHE A 392 -24.13 60.42 2.31
CA PHE A 392 -25.14 60.27 1.21
C PHE A 392 -25.22 58.85 0.55
N THR A 393 -26.23 57.99 0.82
CA THR A 393 -27.67 57.86 0.34
C THR A 393 -27.80 57.52 -1.16
N VAL A 394 -28.73 56.74 -1.74
CA VAL A 394 -29.99 56.02 -1.40
C VAL A 394 -30.39 55.15 -2.63
N ASP A 395 -31.16 54.08 -2.40
CA ASP A 395 -32.09 53.27 -3.24
C ASP A 395 -32.06 53.23 -4.79
N ASP A 396 -32.30 52.04 -5.37
CA ASP A 396 -33.61 51.68 -5.96
C ASP A 396 -33.66 50.27 -6.61
N ARG A 397 -34.78 49.57 -6.40
CA ARG A 397 -35.29 48.45 -7.25
C ARG A 397 -36.30 49.02 -8.26
N PRO A 398 -36.66 48.30 -9.34
CA PRO A 398 -37.96 47.60 -9.28
C PRO A 398 -38.05 46.28 -10.09
N ALA A 399 -39.15 45.56 -9.81
CA ALA A 399 -39.61 44.31 -10.44
C ALA A 399 -40.64 44.55 -11.57
N ASN A 400 -40.95 43.52 -12.37
CA ASN A 400 -42.22 43.23 -13.08
C ASN A 400 -42.09 41.86 -13.82
N SER A 401 -42.89 40.81 -13.52
CA SER A 401 -44.26 40.44 -14.01
C SER A 401 -44.28 40.02 -15.50
N ALA A 402 -44.97 39.00 -16.04
CA ALA A 402 -46.09 38.14 -15.63
C ALA A 402 -46.37 37.01 -16.69
N THR A 403 -47.21 36.01 -16.33
CA THR A 403 -48.29 35.28 -17.13
C THR A 403 -47.93 34.38 -18.34
N SER A 404 -48.60 33.26 -18.71
CA SER A 404 -49.84 32.52 -18.30
C SER A 404 -50.07 31.23 -19.15
N ASP A 405 -50.74 30.20 -18.59
CA ASP A 405 -51.80 29.25 -19.09
C ASP A 405 -51.55 28.32 -20.34
N ASP A 406 -52.08 27.09 -20.56
CA ASP A 406 -53.34 26.37 -20.21
C ASP A 406 -53.29 24.81 -20.45
N GLN A 407 -53.81 24.02 -19.49
CA GLN A 407 -54.94 23.03 -19.51
C GLN A 407 -55.13 21.79 -20.47
N ILE A 408 -55.21 20.60 -19.82
CA ILE A 408 -56.25 19.51 -19.76
C ILE A 408 -56.72 18.71 -21.02
N PHE A 409 -56.61 17.37 -20.99
CA PHE A 409 -57.71 16.37 -21.20
C PHE A 409 -57.32 14.92 -20.79
N SER A 410 -58.29 14.18 -20.27
CA SER A 410 -58.22 12.80 -19.75
C SER A 410 -58.76 11.73 -20.73
N ALA A 411 -58.23 10.50 -20.72
CA ALA A 411 -58.97 9.27 -21.05
C ALA A 411 -58.28 7.98 -20.54
N GLN A 412 -59.07 7.03 -20.06
CA GLN A 412 -58.70 5.71 -19.53
C GLN A 412 -58.40 4.67 -20.64
N GLY A 413 -57.57 3.67 -20.33
CA GLY A 413 -57.37 2.47 -21.15
C GLY A 413 -56.42 1.45 -20.50
N THR A 414 -56.78 0.17 -20.55
CA THR A 414 -56.31 -0.97 -19.74
C THR A 414 -55.02 -1.66 -20.22
N ALA A 415 -54.26 -2.17 -19.24
CA ALA A 415 -53.37 -3.35 -19.18
C ALA A 415 -52.65 -3.87 -20.45
N THR A 416 -51.31 -4.00 -20.38
CA THR A 416 -50.52 -5.26 -20.44
C THR A 416 -49.01 -4.98 -20.25
N THR A 417 -48.34 -5.86 -19.50
CA THR A 417 -46.90 -6.20 -19.45
C THR A 417 -45.92 -5.39 -20.32
N ASP A 418 -44.94 -4.72 -19.70
CA ASP A 418 -43.51 -5.06 -19.85
C ASP A 418 -42.61 -4.24 -18.89
N MET A 419 -41.42 -4.80 -18.66
CA MET A 419 -40.19 -4.24 -18.07
C MET A 419 -40.09 -2.72 -17.89
N SER A 420 -39.55 -2.28 -16.73
CA SER A 420 -38.80 -1.02 -16.62
C SER A 420 -37.85 -0.95 -15.40
N PRO A 421 -36.81 -0.09 -15.46
CA PRO A 421 -35.56 -0.20 -14.72
C PRO A 421 -35.29 1.03 -13.80
N LEU A 422 -34.09 1.02 -13.17
CA LEU A 422 -33.36 2.16 -12.57
C LEU A 422 -33.85 2.73 -11.23
N ASP A 423 -33.09 2.42 -10.16
CA ASP A 423 -32.88 3.35 -9.04
C ASP A 423 -31.50 4.00 -9.24
N GLU A 424 -31.50 5.23 -9.73
CA GLU A 424 -30.37 6.16 -9.67
C GLU A 424 -30.34 6.77 -8.26
N CYS A 425 -29.27 6.54 -7.50
CA CYS A 425 -28.96 7.35 -6.32
C CYS A 425 -27.71 8.19 -6.61
N THR A 426 -27.97 9.46 -6.90
CA THR A 426 -27.03 10.55 -6.80
C THR A 426 -26.77 10.80 -5.31
N ASP A 427 -25.54 10.59 -4.85
CA ASP A 427 -25.13 11.04 -3.52
C ASP A 427 -23.79 11.77 -3.58
N GLN A 428 -23.86 13.03 -3.16
CA GLN A 428 -22.85 14.06 -3.29
C GLN A 428 -21.78 13.93 -2.20
N ARG A 429 -20.55 13.51 -2.56
CA ARG A 429 -19.29 13.92 -1.89
C ARG A 429 -18.12 13.91 -2.88
N PHE A 430 -18.13 14.89 -3.78
CA PHE A 430 -16.95 15.34 -4.53
C PHE A 430 -16.46 16.64 -3.89
N THR A 431 -15.63 16.55 -2.85
CA THR A 431 -14.94 17.72 -2.27
C THR A 431 -13.51 17.33 -1.96
N GLY A 432 -12.66 17.48 -2.97
CA GLY A 432 -11.21 17.25 -2.91
C GLY A 432 -10.52 17.60 -4.23
N LEU A 433 -11.12 18.47 -5.04
CA LEU A 433 -10.51 19.02 -6.24
C LEU A 433 -9.92 20.38 -5.87
N THR A 434 -8.63 20.57 -6.17
CA THR A 434 -7.93 21.86 -6.11
C THR A 434 -8.61 22.88 -7.06
N PRO A 435 -8.41 24.20 -6.89
CA PRO A 435 -9.32 25.23 -7.39
C PRO A 435 -9.16 25.54 -8.90
N PHE A 436 -9.31 24.53 -9.75
CA PHE A 436 -9.44 24.66 -11.21
C PHE A 436 -10.74 24.02 -11.76
N THR A 437 -11.68 23.61 -10.91
CA THR A 437 -12.66 22.57 -11.29
C THR A 437 -14.12 22.97 -11.44
N GLU A 438 -14.48 24.25 -11.50
CA GLU A 438 -15.88 24.61 -11.75
C GLU A 438 -16.32 24.46 -13.22
N ASP A 439 -15.39 24.37 -14.18
CA ASP A 439 -15.72 24.25 -15.61
C ASP A 439 -15.38 22.87 -16.24
N LEU A 440 -14.69 21.96 -15.53
CA LEU A 440 -14.28 20.66 -16.09
C LEU A 440 -15.37 19.56 -16.01
N THR A 441 -16.21 19.54 -14.98
CA THR A 441 -17.17 18.42 -14.79
C THR A 441 -18.30 18.41 -15.84
N SER A 442 -18.69 19.59 -16.37
CA SER A 442 -19.63 19.72 -17.48
C SER A 442 -19.03 19.35 -18.85
N GLN A 443 -17.70 19.43 -18.97
CA GLN A 443 -16.98 19.21 -20.24
C GLN A 443 -16.71 17.73 -20.50
N TRP A 444 -16.50 16.93 -19.46
CA TRP A 444 -16.11 15.51 -19.60
C TRP A 444 -17.27 14.55 -19.87
N SER A 445 -18.49 14.93 -19.45
CA SER A 445 -19.71 14.23 -19.85
C SER A 445 -19.86 14.18 -21.38
N SER A 446 -19.39 15.19 -22.11
CA SER A 446 -19.40 15.20 -23.59
C SER A 446 -18.40 14.23 -24.25
N TYR A 447 -17.35 13.81 -23.52
CA TYR A 447 -16.30 12.92 -24.06
C TYR A 447 -16.59 11.44 -23.80
N PHE A 448 -17.37 11.10 -22.77
CA PHE A 448 -17.52 9.71 -22.30
C PHE A 448 -18.95 9.30 -21.91
N ALA A 449 -19.93 10.21 -21.82
CA ALA A 449 -21.29 9.90 -21.38
C ALA A 449 -22.31 9.90 -22.55
N GLY A 450 -22.10 8.97 -23.48
CA GLY A 450 -23.16 8.50 -24.37
C GLY A 450 -23.37 7.00 -24.17
N ASN A 451 -24.49 6.48 -24.70
CA ASN A 451 -24.86 5.05 -24.75
C ASN A 451 -23.89 4.15 -25.58
N GLU A 452 -22.66 4.61 -25.86
CA GLU A 452 -21.74 4.03 -26.84
C GLU A 452 -20.46 3.41 -26.24
N PHE A 453 -20.24 3.47 -24.92
CA PHE A 453 -19.13 2.73 -24.30
C PHE A 453 -19.45 1.23 -24.25
N ASP A 454 -19.14 0.54 -25.34
CA ASP A 454 -19.39 -0.89 -25.49
C ASP A 454 -18.31 -1.70 -24.75
N ILE A 455 -18.71 -2.52 -23.77
CA ILE A 455 -17.78 -3.39 -23.05
C ILE A 455 -17.20 -4.49 -23.97
N ALA A 456 -17.83 -4.75 -25.11
CA ALA A 456 -17.28 -5.59 -26.19
C ALA A 456 -16.09 -4.94 -26.91
N LEU A 457 -15.74 -3.67 -26.62
CA LEU A 457 -14.46 -3.09 -27.02
C LEU A 457 -13.26 -3.77 -26.34
N LEU A 458 -13.48 -4.50 -25.23
CA LEU A 458 -12.49 -5.31 -24.52
C LEU A 458 -12.61 -6.81 -24.84
N ASP A 459 -13.30 -7.14 -25.95
CA ASP A 459 -13.59 -8.50 -26.41
C ASP A 459 -12.32 -9.38 -26.47
N PRO A 460 -12.38 -10.63 -25.97
CA PRO A 460 -11.29 -11.58 -26.08
C PRO A 460 -10.72 -11.79 -27.49
N SER A 461 -11.44 -11.40 -28.55
CA SER A 461 -10.90 -11.38 -29.92
C SER A 461 -9.73 -10.41 -30.16
N LEU A 462 -9.52 -9.39 -29.30
CA LEU A 462 -8.30 -8.58 -29.27
C LEU A 462 -7.04 -9.38 -28.90
N PHE A 463 -7.21 -10.60 -28.38
CA PHE A 463 -6.14 -11.49 -27.92
C PHE A 463 -5.95 -12.73 -28.81
N THR A 464 -6.70 -12.86 -29.91
CA THR A 464 -6.70 -14.05 -30.79
C THR A 464 -6.30 -13.79 -32.23
N ALA A 465 -5.57 -12.71 -32.53
CA ALA A 465 -5.00 -12.52 -33.87
C ALA A 465 -3.77 -13.43 -34.09
N LEU A 466 -3.99 -14.74 -34.06
CA LEU A 466 -3.14 -15.74 -34.71
C LEU A 466 -3.57 -15.78 -36.19
N PRO A 467 -2.67 -15.57 -37.16
CA PRO A 467 -2.91 -16.06 -38.51
C PRO A 467 -3.04 -17.58 -38.43
N GLU A 468 -3.98 -18.17 -39.17
CA GLU A 468 -3.93 -19.60 -39.46
C GLU A 468 -2.51 -19.98 -39.92
N PRO A 469 -1.97 -21.15 -39.54
CA PRO A 469 -0.65 -21.55 -39.98
C PRO A 469 -0.65 -21.65 -41.51
N HIS A 470 -0.05 -20.65 -42.16
CA HIS A 470 0.22 -20.68 -43.58
C HIS A 470 1.02 -21.94 -43.89
N GLN A 471 0.49 -22.72 -44.85
CA GLN A 471 1.14 -23.87 -45.44
C GLN A 471 2.62 -23.59 -45.74
N PRO A 472 3.55 -24.45 -45.34
CA PRO A 472 4.95 -24.27 -45.70
C PRO A 472 5.09 -24.37 -47.22
N LEU A 473 5.55 -23.27 -47.83
CA LEU A 473 6.02 -23.22 -49.20
C LEU A 473 7.12 -24.27 -49.39
N GLY A 474 6.92 -25.15 -50.37
CA GLY A 474 7.80 -26.27 -50.67
C GLY A 474 9.22 -25.86 -51.05
N LEU A 475 10.18 -26.65 -50.58
CA LEU A 475 11.55 -26.73 -51.07
C LEU A 475 11.88 -28.20 -51.35
N PRO A 476 12.82 -28.48 -52.27
CA PRO A 476 12.82 -29.66 -53.14
C PRO A 476 13.36 -30.92 -52.45
N PRO A 477 13.14 -32.11 -53.05
CA PRO A 477 13.54 -33.38 -52.46
C PRO A 477 14.97 -33.75 -52.85
N GLU A 478 15.78 -34.22 -51.89
CA GLU A 478 17.06 -34.90 -52.12
C GLU A 478 17.45 -35.64 -50.82
N PRO A 479 18.23 -36.73 -50.84
CA PRO A 479 17.72 -38.07 -51.07
C PRO A 479 17.94 -39.02 -49.88
N SER A 480 17.31 -40.20 -49.97
CA SER A 480 17.45 -41.32 -49.05
C SER A 480 18.89 -41.84 -48.95
N VAL A 481 19.43 -41.94 -47.72
CA VAL A 481 20.55 -42.85 -47.42
C VAL A 481 20.25 -43.65 -46.17
N ALA A 482 20.54 -44.94 -46.28
CA ALA A 482 20.10 -46.04 -45.45
C ALA A 482 20.81 -46.15 -44.09
N ALA A 483 20.15 -46.93 -43.24
CA ALA A 483 20.60 -47.37 -41.92
C ALA A 483 22.01 -48.01 -41.89
N SER A 484 22.78 -47.71 -40.84
CA SER A 484 23.64 -48.73 -40.23
C SER A 484 24.02 -48.42 -38.77
N THR A 485 23.79 -49.44 -37.94
CA THR A 485 24.63 -49.94 -36.84
C THR A 485 24.91 -49.09 -35.58
N ALA A 486 24.42 -49.65 -34.47
CA ALA A 486 24.79 -49.40 -33.09
C ALA A 486 26.30 -49.54 -32.79
N ASN A 487 26.83 -48.75 -31.84
CA ASN A 487 27.49 -49.20 -30.60
C ASN A 487 27.87 -48.01 -29.65
N PRO A 488 28.40 -48.19 -28.41
CA PRO A 488 27.65 -47.93 -27.18
C PRO A 488 28.29 -46.93 -26.19
N LYS A 489 27.49 -46.53 -25.19
CA LYS A 489 27.87 -46.07 -23.83
C LYS A 489 28.98 -45.00 -23.70
N SER A 490 28.57 -43.75 -23.48
CA SER A 490 29.30 -42.75 -22.69
C SER A 490 28.70 -42.65 -21.28
N PRO A 491 29.50 -42.38 -20.23
CA PRO A 491 29.09 -42.50 -18.84
C PRO A 491 28.17 -41.35 -18.41
N ALA A 492 27.27 -41.63 -17.46
CA ALA A 492 26.41 -40.64 -16.85
C ALA A 492 27.24 -39.50 -16.21
N PRO A 493 26.81 -38.23 -16.33
CA PRO A 493 27.45 -37.15 -15.62
C PRO A 493 27.20 -37.30 -14.11
N THR A 494 28.26 -37.22 -13.33
CA THR A 494 28.25 -37.16 -11.86
C THR A 494 27.30 -36.06 -11.37
N PRO A 495 26.53 -36.29 -10.30
CA PRO A 495 25.70 -35.25 -9.72
C PRO A 495 26.60 -34.15 -9.16
N HIS A 496 26.60 -32.99 -9.80
CA HIS A 496 27.17 -31.78 -9.22
C HIS A 496 26.46 -31.52 -7.89
N MET A 497 27.20 -31.56 -6.78
CA MET A 497 26.72 -31.06 -5.49
C MET A 497 26.34 -29.60 -5.69
N GLN A 498 25.04 -29.31 -5.71
CA GLN A 498 24.52 -27.97 -5.57
C GLN A 498 24.90 -27.48 -4.16
N PHE A 499 25.94 -26.65 -4.09
CA PHE A 499 26.19 -25.85 -2.91
C PHE A 499 24.97 -24.96 -2.69
N ALA A 500 24.29 -25.14 -1.55
CA ALA A 500 23.24 -24.23 -1.14
C ALA A 500 23.82 -22.81 -1.05
N SER A 501 23.21 -21.85 -1.75
CA SER A 501 23.59 -20.45 -1.63
C SER A 501 23.48 -20.02 -0.16
N PRO A 502 24.40 -19.19 0.36
CA PRO A 502 24.32 -18.71 1.73
C PRO A 502 22.97 -18.01 1.97
N PRO A 503 22.39 -18.12 3.18
CA PRO A 503 21.13 -17.46 3.50
C PRO A 503 21.27 -15.95 3.31
N LYS A 504 20.44 -15.39 2.44
CA LYS A 504 20.38 -13.94 2.15
C LYS A 504 19.93 -13.17 3.40
N SER A 505 20.52 -11.99 3.65
CA SER A 505 20.23 -11.16 4.82
C SER A 505 18.81 -10.57 4.78
N LEU A 506 18.32 -10.01 5.91
CA LEU A 506 17.00 -9.40 6.00
C LEU A 506 16.91 -8.19 5.05
N ILE A 507 17.96 -7.35 5.03
CA ILE A 507 18.09 -6.20 4.12
C ILE A 507 17.95 -6.65 2.65
N GLN A 508 18.65 -7.70 2.23
CA GLN A 508 18.58 -8.17 0.85
C GLN A 508 17.18 -8.64 0.47
N ARG A 509 16.45 -9.30 1.38
CA ARG A 509 15.09 -9.79 1.11
C ARG A 509 14.06 -8.67 1.04
N LYS A 510 14.28 -7.60 1.79
CA LYS A 510 13.39 -6.43 1.82
C LYS A 510 13.77 -5.36 0.79
N TRP A 511 14.86 -5.54 0.03
CA TRP A 511 15.26 -4.60 -1.00
C TRP A 511 14.20 -4.53 -2.11
N HIS A 512 13.84 -3.33 -2.52
CA HIS A 512 12.72 -3.08 -3.44
C HIS A 512 12.88 -3.70 -4.85
N THR A 513 14.11 -3.96 -5.32
CA THR A 513 14.40 -4.68 -6.58
C THR A 513 14.64 -6.19 -6.40
N PHE A 514 14.58 -6.70 -5.18
CA PHE A 514 14.89 -8.10 -4.90
C PHE A 514 13.72 -9.02 -5.28
N SER A 515 14.01 -10.03 -6.10
CA SER A 515 13.09 -11.12 -6.43
C SER A 515 13.63 -12.44 -5.87
N GLU A 516 12.84 -13.16 -5.06
CA GLU A 516 13.13 -14.55 -4.73
C GLU A 516 13.03 -15.37 -6.01
N GLY A 517 14.17 -15.74 -6.58
CA GLY A 517 14.20 -16.50 -7.82
C GLY A 517 13.38 -17.79 -7.70
N PRO A 518 12.49 -18.11 -8.65
CA PRO A 518 11.95 -19.45 -8.75
C PRO A 518 13.10 -20.43 -9.01
N SER A 519 13.10 -21.57 -8.34
CA SER A 519 13.92 -22.72 -8.72
C SER A 519 13.40 -23.29 -10.04
N SER A 520 13.66 -22.61 -11.16
CA SER A 520 13.41 -23.15 -12.49
C SER A 520 14.50 -22.69 -13.45
N GLY A 521 15.41 -23.64 -13.73
CA GLY A 521 16.17 -23.82 -14.97
C GLY A 521 16.84 -22.61 -15.62
N TYR A 522 18.16 -22.69 -15.75
CA TYR A 522 19.01 -21.92 -16.68
C TYR A 522 18.25 -21.25 -17.85
N ILE A 523 18.03 -19.94 -17.78
CA ILE A 523 17.48 -19.12 -18.89
C ILE A 523 18.61 -18.50 -19.73
N THR A 524 19.87 -18.79 -19.43
CA THR A 524 20.99 -18.33 -20.27
C THR A 524 22.08 -19.40 -20.27
N PRO A 525 22.55 -19.87 -21.44
CA PRO A 525 23.73 -20.72 -21.49
C PRO A 525 24.94 -19.94 -20.99
N ASP A 526 25.87 -20.67 -20.37
CA ASP A 526 27.17 -20.13 -20.02
C ASP A 526 27.85 -19.51 -21.24
N VAL A 527 28.59 -18.43 -20.98
CA VAL A 527 29.34 -17.65 -21.93
C VAL A 527 30.37 -18.55 -22.62
N ASN A 528 30.05 -19.12 -23.78
CA ASN A 528 31.03 -19.49 -24.80
C ASN A 528 30.36 -19.73 -26.16
N GLU A 529 30.83 -18.93 -27.14
CA GLU A 529 30.83 -19.17 -28.60
C GLU A 529 29.49 -19.50 -29.28
N ASP A 530 28.70 -18.47 -29.61
CA ASP A 530 28.61 -17.91 -30.97
C ASP A 530 27.57 -16.77 -30.99
N ARG A 531 27.99 -15.56 -31.37
CA ARG A 531 27.28 -14.31 -31.01
C ARG A 531 26.06 -13.95 -31.88
N ARG A 532 25.46 -14.91 -32.60
CA ARG A 532 24.40 -14.62 -33.59
C ARG A 532 23.30 -15.69 -33.77
N SER A 533 23.12 -16.63 -32.86
CA SER A 533 21.90 -17.45 -32.86
C SER A 533 20.92 -16.93 -31.81
N VAL A 534 19.79 -16.39 -32.27
CA VAL A 534 18.61 -16.29 -31.40
C VAL A 534 18.19 -17.72 -31.09
N ASP A 535 18.12 -18.08 -29.81
CA ASP A 535 17.66 -19.41 -29.41
C ASP A 535 16.16 -19.52 -29.71
N GLU A 536 15.85 -20.04 -30.90
CA GLU A 536 14.50 -20.31 -31.39
C GLU A 536 13.73 -21.27 -30.46
N ILE A 537 14.42 -22.10 -29.67
CA ILE A 537 13.79 -23.03 -28.72
C ILE A 537 13.38 -22.26 -27.45
N CYS A 538 14.25 -21.39 -26.93
CA CYS A 538 13.93 -20.48 -25.83
C CYS A 538 12.80 -19.51 -26.23
N HIS A 539 12.87 -18.94 -27.44
CA HIS A 539 11.83 -18.07 -27.97
C HIS A 539 10.49 -18.80 -28.10
N ARG A 540 10.49 -20.04 -28.59
CA ARG A 540 9.28 -20.88 -28.69
C ARG A 540 8.72 -21.28 -27.32
N ASP A 541 9.55 -21.68 -26.36
CA ASP A 541 9.12 -22.06 -25.00
C ASP A 541 8.58 -20.83 -24.24
N LEU A 542 9.22 -19.67 -24.41
CA LEU A 542 8.74 -18.40 -23.88
C LEU A 542 7.41 -18.00 -24.53
N THR A 543 7.28 -18.14 -25.86
CA THR A 543 6.04 -17.87 -26.60
C THR A 543 4.91 -18.77 -26.12
N GLU A 544 5.16 -20.07 -25.92
CA GLU A 544 4.18 -21.05 -25.42
C GLU A 544 3.76 -20.75 -23.97
N ARG A 545 4.68 -20.29 -23.12
CA ARG A 545 4.39 -19.85 -21.74
C ARG A 545 3.66 -18.51 -21.68
N LEU A 546 3.94 -17.61 -22.62
CA LEU A 546 3.35 -16.29 -22.73
C LEU A 546 2.03 -16.29 -23.51
N GLN A 547 1.64 -17.41 -24.14
CA GLN A 547 0.35 -17.52 -24.80
C GLN A 547 -0.77 -17.05 -23.85
N PRO A 548 -1.71 -16.20 -24.32
CA PRO A 548 -2.77 -15.69 -23.48
C PRO A 548 -3.67 -16.86 -23.08
N ARG A 549 -3.42 -17.44 -21.90
CA ARG A 549 -4.37 -18.38 -21.30
C ARG A 549 -5.65 -17.59 -21.08
N LEU A 550 -6.77 -18.04 -21.64
CA LEU A 550 -8.12 -17.51 -21.42
C LEU A 550 -8.38 -17.43 -19.91
N GLN A 551 -8.07 -16.28 -19.30
CA GLN A 551 -8.35 -16.05 -17.89
C GLN A 551 -9.82 -15.66 -17.78
N THR A 552 -10.61 -16.57 -17.22
CA THR A 552 -12.07 -16.51 -17.01
C THR A 552 -12.48 -15.53 -15.90
N GLY A 553 -11.91 -14.32 -15.90
CA GLY A 553 -12.29 -13.25 -14.99
C GLY A 553 -13.28 -12.29 -15.64
N SER A 554 -14.39 -12.00 -14.96
CA SER A 554 -15.34 -10.95 -15.36
C SER A 554 -14.59 -9.63 -15.62
N LEU A 555 -14.91 -8.96 -16.73
CA LEU A 555 -14.39 -7.64 -17.05
C LEU A 555 -14.83 -6.62 -15.97
N PRO A 556 -14.03 -5.60 -15.66
CA PRO A 556 -14.46 -4.51 -14.78
C PRO A 556 -15.73 -3.84 -15.33
N SER A 557 -16.61 -3.36 -14.44
CA SER A 557 -17.81 -2.64 -14.88
C SER A 557 -17.45 -1.38 -15.66
N THR A 558 -18.31 -1.00 -16.62
CA THR A 558 -18.15 0.23 -17.42
C THR A 558 -18.02 1.47 -16.53
N THR A 559 -18.77 1.54 -15.44
CA THR A 559 -18.65 2.60 -14.42
C THR A 559 -17.25 2.69 -13.82
N PHE A 560 -16.63 1.55 -13.49
CA PHE A 560 -15.27 1.53 -12.95
C PHE A 560 -14.24 2.00 -13.97
N LEU A 561 -14.37 1.56 -15.22
CA LEU A 561 -13.48 1.99 -16.31
C LEU A 561 -13.59 3.50 -16.56
N ASN A 562 -14.81 4.04 -16.58
CA ASN A 562 -15.04 5.48 -16.72
C ASN A 562 -14.41 6.29 -15.57
N LEU A 563 -14.55 5.83 -14.33
CA LEU A 563 -13.89 6.47 -13.18
C LEU A 563 -12.36 6.44 -13.31
N CYS A 564 -11.78 5.33 -13.75
CA CYS A 564 -10.33 5.27 -13.97
C CYS A 564 -9.88 6.22 -15.08
N ILE A 565 -10.60 6.30 -16.20
CA ILE A 565 -10.26 7.21 -17.31
C ILE A 565 -10.32 8.67 -16.84
N GLN A 566 -11.36 9.03 -16.09
CA GLN A 566 -11.48 10.35 -15.46
C GLN A 566 -10.30 10.65 -14.55
N ALA A 567 -9.98 9.72 -13.65
CA ALA A 567 -8.87 9.90 -12.72
C ALA A 567 -7.51 9.98 -13.43
N TYR A 568 -7.29 9.24 -14.53
CA TYR A 568 -6.08 9.33 -15.34
C TYR A 568 -5.92 10.72 -15.95
N PHE A 569 -6.93 11.20 -16.69
CA PHE A 569 -6.79 12.46 -17.41
C PHE A 569 -6.82 13.68 -16.46
N ALA A 570 -7.43 13.57 -15.28
CA ALA A 570 -7.46 14.65 -14.29
C ALA A 570 -6.14 14.75 -13.51
N ASN A 571 -5.54 13.61 -13.15
CA ASN A 571 -4.44 13.59 -12.16
C ASN A 571 -3.09 13.14 -12.74
N PHE A 572 -3.07 12.32 -13.79
CA PHE A 572 -1.83 11.79 -14.36
C PHE A 572 -1.44 12.44 -15.69
N HIS A 573 -2.42 12.65 -16.56
CA HIS A 573 -2.19 13.19 -17.90
C HIS A 573 -1.46 14.55 -17.91
N PRO A 574 -1.73 15.50 -16.99
CA PRO A 574 -0.97 16.75 -16.93
C PRO A 574 0.53 16.55 -16.71
N VAL A 575 0.92 15.50 -15.98
CA VAL A 575 2.32 15.17 -15.66
C VAL A 575 2.98 14.34 -16.76
N PHE A 576 2.21 13.50 -17.45
CA PHE A 576 2.69 12.59 -18.49
C PHE A 576 1.81 12.65 -19.75
N PRO A 577 1.88 13.76 -20.51
CA PRO A 577 0.91 14.09 -21.55
C PRO A 577 1.22 13.40 -22.89
N ILE A 578 1.08 12.07 -22.96
CA ILE A 578 1.32 11.30 -24.20
C ILE A 578 0.05 10.91 -24.96
N VAL A 579 -1.14 11.27 -24.46
CA VAL A 579 -2.45 10.98 -25.07
C VAL A 579 -3.20 12.27 -25.33
N HIS A 580 -3.50 12.60 -26.59
CA HIS A 580 -4.24 13.83 -26.90
C HIS A 580 -5.73 13.70 -26.50
N ALA A 581 -6.11 14.23 -25.35
CA ALA A 581 -7.45 14.09 -24.76
C ALA A 581 -8.59 14.50 -25.72
N PRO A 582 -8.51 15.64 -26.45
CA PRO A 582 -9.61 16.07 -27.31
C PRO A 582 -9.96 15.08 -28.44
N THR A 583 -8.97 14.36 -28.98
CA THR A 583 -9.18 13.38 -30.07
C THR A 583 -9.30 11.95 -29.57
N PHE A 584 -9.01 11.68 -28.30
CA PHE A 584 -9.11 10.34 -27.74
C PHE A 584 -10.58 9.91 -27.61
N ARG A 585 -10.95 8.79 -28.23
CA ARG A 585 -12.27 8.17 -28.09
C ARG A 585 -12.09 6.67 -27.88
N PRO A 586 -12.65 6.05 -26.82
CA PRO A 586 -12.57 4.62 -26.62
C PRO A 586 -13.19 3.85 -27.81
N GLN A 587 -12.38 3.05 -28.50
CA GLN A 587 -12.77 2.28 -29.68
C GLN A 587 -12.04 0.93 -29.69
N LYS A 588 -12.54 -0.06 -30.46
CA LYS A 588 -12.01 -1.44 -30.41
C LYS A 588 -10.52 -1.48 -30.72
N HIS A 589 -10.07 -0.67 -31.67
CA HIS A 589 -8.67 -0.63 -32.11
C HIS A 589 -7.71 0.05 -31.11
N ASN A 590 -8.20 0.80 -30.12
CA ASN A 590 -7.36 1.41 -29.07
C ASN A 590 -7.62 0.81 -27.67
N GLY A 591 -8.28 -0.35 -27.59
CA GLY A 591 -8.63 -1.01 -26.34
C GLY A 591 -7.44 -1.28 -25.40
N LEU A 592 -6.25 -1.59 -25.93
CA LEU A 592 -5.04 -1.76 -25.10
C LEU A 592 -4.62 -0.45 -24.41
N LEU A 593 -4.71 0.67 -25.12
CA LEU A 593 -4.44 2.00 -24.56
C LEU A 593 -5.48 2.36 -23.49
N VAL A 594 -6.76 2.08 -23.73
CA VAL A 594 -7.84 2.26 -22.74
C VAL A 594 -7.54 1.45 -21.47
N LEU A 595 -7.14 0.17 -21.58
CA LEU A 595 -6.79 -0.65 -20.42
C LEU A 595 -5.57 -0.12 -19.66
N SER A 596 -4.58 0.43 -20.38
CA SER A 596 -3.39 1.03 -19.77
C SER A 596 -3.76 2.29 -18.98
N ILE A 597 -4.56 3.16 -19.59
CA ILE A 597 -5.15 4.35 -18.95
C ILE A 597 -5.92 3.95 -17.70
N CYS A 598 -6.78 2.93 -17.79
CA CYS A 598 -7.56 2.42 -16.67
C CYS A 598 -6.70 1.83 -15.55
N SER A 599 -5.56 1.22 -15.90
CA SER A 599 -4.61 0.66 -14.93
C SER A 599 -4.00 1.77 -14.09
N ILE A 600 -3.44 2.82 -14.70
CA ILE A 600 -2.95 3.99 -13.96
C ILE A 600 -4.08 4.69 -13.20
N GLY A 601 -5.21 4.95 -13.85
CA GLY A 601 -6.36 5.62 -13.24
C GLY A 601 -6.84 4.93 -11.96
N SER A 602 -6.71 3.61 -11.89
CA SER A 602 -7.08 2.85 -10.69
C SER A 602 -6.24 3.14 -9.45
N LEU A 603 -5.01 3.66 -9.61
CA LEU A 603 -4.14 4.06 -8.49
C LEU A 603 -4.67 5.31 -7.79
N PHE A 604 -5.30 6.21 -8.54
CA PHE A 604 -5.90 7.45 -8.03
C PHE A 604 -7.26 7.26 -7.35
N LEU A 605 -7.88 6.08 -7.49
CA LEU A 605 -9.16 5.78 -6.83
C LEU A 605 -8.99 5.43 -5.33
N GLY A 606 -7.76 5.31 -4.82
CA GLY A 606 -7.45 5.19 -3.39
C GLY A 606 -7.90 3.91 -2.68
N SER A 607 -8.61 2.98 -3.35
CA SER A 607 -9.07 1.73 -2.75
C SER A 607 -8.21 0.53 -3.13
N SER A 608 -7.96 -0.37 -2.17
CA SER A 608 -7.20 -1.62 -2.39
C SER A 608 -7.82 -2.48 -3.50
N ARG A 609 -9.15 -2.45 -3.64
CA ARG A 609 -9.89 -3.13 -4.72
C ARG A 609 -9.61 -2.50 -6.08
N ALA A 610 -9.55 -1.18 -6.19
CA ALA A 610 -9.20 -0.49 -7.43
C ALA A 610 -7.77 -0.84 -7.84
N THR A 611 -6.81 -0.78 -6.93
CA THR A 611 -5.42 -1.16 -7.22
C THR A 611 -5.30 -2.64 -7.63
N SER A 612 -6.03 -3.56 -6.97
CA SER A 612 -6.05 -4.97 -7.37
C SER A 612 -6.64 -5.17 -8.77
N ARG A 613 -7.65 -4.39 -9.14
CA ARG A 613 -8.20 -4.39 -10.51
C ARG A 613 -7.19 -3.81 -11.51
N GLY A 614 -6.52 -2.72 -11.16
CA GLY A 614 -5.40 -2.16 -11.92
C GLY A 614 -4.31 -3.18 -12.21
N ILE A 615 -3.88 -3.89 -11.18
CA ILE A 615 -2.89 -4.98 -11.29
C ILE A 615 -3.40 -6.07 -12.25
N SER A 616 -4.66 -6.48 -12.12
CA SER A 616 -5.23 -7.47 -13.04
C SER A 616 -5.30 -6.96 -14.47
N MET A 617 -5.66 -5.69 -14.69
CA MET A 617 -5.68 -5.06 -16.02
C MET A 617 -4.28 -4.99 -16.62
N PHE A 618 -3.27 -4.58 -15.86
CA PHE A 618 -1.87 -4.55 -16.27
C PHE A 618 -1.33 -5.94 -16.61
N GLU A 619 -1.55 -6.95 -15.76
CA GLU A 619 -1.08 -8.31 -16.03
C GLU A 619 -1.73 -8.92 -17.28
N ARG A 620 -3.00 -8.59 -17.55
CA ARG A 620 -3.70 -8.96 -18.79
C ARG A 620 -3.10 -8.23 -19.99
N LEU A 621 -3.04 -6.90 -19.94
CA LEU A 621 -2.44 -6.04 -20.97
C LEU A 621 -1.05 -6.53 -21.35
N HIS A 622 -0.20 -6.79 -20.36
CA HIS A 622 1.17 -7.18 -20.56
C HIS A 622 1.29 -8.54 -21.27
N LYS A 623 0.54 -9.56 -20.82
CA LYS A 623 0.49 -10.86 -21.51
C LYS A 623 0.03 -10.70 -22.95
N SER A 624 -0.96 -9.84 -23.18
CA SER A 624 -1.47 -9.59 -24.52
C SER A 624 -0.44 -8.91 -25.41
N ILE A 625 0.22 -7.85 -24.95
CA ILE A 625 1.27 -7.15 -25.70
C ILE A 625 2.42 -8.10 -26.06
N LEU A 626 2.84 -8.94 -25.11
CA LEU A 626 3.89 -9.93 -25.35
C LEU A 626 3.45 -11.02 -26.34
N ALA A 627 2.24 -11.54 -26.20
CA ALA A 627 1.73 -12.60 -27.07
C ALA A 627 1.41 -12.12 -28.49
N SER A 628 1.00 -10.86 -28.65
CA SER A 628 0.67 -10.28 -29.96
C SER A 628 1.81 -9.44 -30.53
N TRP A 629 3.04 -9.58 -30.02
CA TRP A 629 4.19 -8.74 -30.37
C TRP A 629 4.42 -8.67 -31.89
N ASP A 630 4.48 -9.82 -32.56
CA ASP A 630 4.72 -9.88 -34.01
C ASP A 630 3.55 -9.29 -34.82
N THR A 631 2.31 -9.52 -34.37
CA THR A 631 1.11 -8.96 -35.00
C THR A 631 1.06 -7.43 -34.84
N CYS A 632 1.39 -6.92 -33.65
CA CYS A 632 1.56 -5.49 -33.39
C CYS A 632 2.71 -4.90 -34.20
N MET A 633 3.70 -5.70 -34.60
CA MET A 633 4.84 -5.24 -35.40
C MET A 633 4.60 -5.32 -36.91
N ALA A 634 3.62 -6.11 -37.36
CA ALA A 634 3.19 -6.26 -38.76
C ALA A 634 1.98 -5.40 -39.13
N SER A 635 1.34 -4.74 -38.16
CA SER A 635 0.14 -3.92 -38.32
C SER A 635 0.43 -2.51 -38.87
N SER A 636 -0.65 -1.76 -39.16
CA SER A 636 -0.57 -0.38 -39.65
C SER A 636 0.19 0.55 -38.69
N ALA A 637 0.86 1.58 -39.24
CA ALA A 637 1.63 2.53 -38.42
C ALA A 637 0.82 3.18 -37.28
N HIS A 638 -0.48 3.43 -37.50
CA HIS A 638 -1.36 3.99 -36.47
C HIS A 638 -1.64 3.01 -35.32
N SER A 639 -1.91 1.74 -35.62
CA SER A 639 -2.10 0.69 -34.61
C SER A 639 -0.84 0.50 -33.76
N ASN A 640 0.33 0.61 -34.39
CA ASN A 640 1.61 0.43 -33.71
C ASN A 640 1.90 1.59 -32.74
N LEU A 641 1.55 2.83 -33.12
CA LEU A 641 1.69 3.99 -32.26
C LEU A 641 0.82 3.88 -31.00
N LEU A 642 -0.44 3.45 -31.15
CA LEU A 642 -1.36 3.24 -30.01
C LEU A 642 -0.86 2.17 -29.04
N ALA A 643 -0.31 1.08 -29.57
CA ALA A 643 0.22 0.01 -28.74
C ALA A 643 1.54 0.43 -28.05
N LEU A 644 2.33 1.31 -28.66
CA LEU A 644 3.48 1.94 -28.02
C LEU A 644 3.07 2.89 -26.88
N GLN A 645 2.04 3.72 -27.09
CA GLN A 645 1.45 4.54 -26.01
C GLN A 645 0.94 3.66 -24.87
N ALA A 646 0.20 2.59 -25.18
CA ALA A 646 -0.31 1.63 -24.19
C ALA A 646 0.84 1.02 -23.38
N SER A 647 1.93 0.63 -24.05
CA SER A 647 3.10 0.05 -23.42
C SER A 647 3.82 1.04 -22.50
N ALA A 648 3.99 2.30 -22.92
CA ALA A 648 4.61 3.34 -22.08
C ALA A 648 3.76 3.66 -20.84
N VAL A 649 2.44 3.83 -20.99
CA VAL A 649 1.52 3.99 -19.85
C VAL A 649 1.59 2.75 -18.93
N GLY A 650 1.60 1.54 -19.51
CA GLY A 650 1.73 0.29 -18.77
C GLY A 650 3.05 0.18 -17.99
N GLN A 651 4.19 0.55 -18.57
CA GLN A 651 5.48 0.57 -17.87
C GLN A 651 5.45 1.48 -16.66
N THR A 652 4.85 2.68 -16.79
CA THR A 652 4.70 3.60 -15.67
C THR A 652 3.86 2.97 -14.55
N PHE A 653 2.76 2.29 -14.88
CA PHE A 653 1.99 1.54 -13.89
C PHE A 653 2.83 0.48 -13.16
N GLY A 654 3.63 -0.30 -13.90
CA GLY A 654 4.52 -1.32 -13.32
C GLY A 654 5.54 -0.73 -12.35
N LEU A 655 6.15 0.41 -12.72
CA LEU A 655 7.05 1.17 -11.85
C LEU A 655 6.35 1.63 -10.56
N LEU A 656 5.16 2.22 -10.68
CA LEU A 656 4.40 2.75 -9.53
C LEU A 656 3.86 1.68 -8.59
N VAL A 657 3.48 0.51 -9.13
CA VAL A 657 3.05 -0.64 -8.33
C VAL A 657 4.22 -1.25 -7.56
N GLY A 658 5.44 -1.17 -8.10
CA GLY A 658 6.67 -1.48 -7.37
C GLY A 658 6.78 -2.93 -6.86
N ARG A 659 5.99 -3.86 -7.40
CA ARG A 659 6.16 -5.29 -7.05
C ARG A 659 7.44 -5.78 -7.73
N PRO A 660 8.35 -6.49 -7.05
CA PRO A 660 9.61 -6.92 -7.65
C PRO A 660 9.45 -7.66 -8.98
N LYS A 661 8.45 -8.55 -9.08
CA LYS A 661 8.14 -9.25 -10.33
C LYS A 661 7.75 -8.31 -11.49
N ASP A 662 7.04 -7.23 -11.20
CA ASP A 662 6.56 -6.27 -12.21
C ASP A 662 7.72 -5.34 -12.60
N LEU A 663 8.55 -4.94 -11.64
CA LEU A 663 9.76 -4.13 -11.88
C LEU A 663 10.74 -4.87 -12.79
N THR A 664 11.09 -6.13 -12.47
CA THR A 664 11.95 -6.96 -13.34
C THR A 664 11.33 -7.14 -14.73
N GLN A 665 10.01 -7.28 -14.81
CA GLN A 665 9.32 -7.40 -16.09
C GLN A 665 9.35 -6.10 -16.90
N VAL A 666 9.20 -4.95 -16.26
CA VAL A 666 9.36 -3.63 -16.90
C VAL A 666 10.78 -3.47 -17.43
N GLU A 667 11.80 -3.79 -16.63
CA GLU A 667 13.21 -3.77 -17.00
C GLU A 667 13.48 -4.65 -18.24
N MET A 668 13.11 -5.93 -18.16
CA MET A 668 13.30 -6.89 -19.25
C MET A 668 12.60 -6.47 -20.55
N PHE A 669 11.43 -5.83 -20.45
CA PHE A 669 10.64 -5.43 -21.62
C PHE A 669 11.05 -4.06 -22.19
N HIS A 670 11.76 -3.23 -21.44
CA HIS A 670 12.05 -1.86 -21.88
C HIS A 670 12.91 -1.82 -23.15
N GLY A 671 13.87 -2.73 -23.30
CA GLY A 671 14.65 -2.84 -24.54
C GLY A 671 13.81 -3.19 -25.77
N CYS A 672 12.75 -3.98 -25.59
CA CYS A 672 11.78 -4.25 -26.65
C CYS A 672 11.04 -2.97 -27.04
N LEU A 673 10.57 -2.17 -26.07
CA LEU A 673 9.90 -0.89 -26.32
C LEU A 673 10.79 0.07 -27.13
N VAL A 674 12.07 0.18 -26.76
CA VAL A 674 13.05 0.99 -27.48
C VAL A 674 13.26 0.48 -28.91
N ALA A 675 13.39 -0.84 -29.10
CA ALA A 675 13.51 -1.43 -30.44
C ALA A 675 12.27 -1.16 -31.31
N TRP A 676 11.08 -1.18 -30.71
CA TRP A 676 9.84 -0.86 -31.40
C TRP A 676 9.79 0.60 -31.85
N ALA A 677 10.13 1.54 -30.96
CA ALA A 677 10.22 2.96 -31.30
C ALA A 677 11.22 3.23 -32.44
N ARG A 678 12.36 2.50 -32.46
CA ARG A 678 13.33 2.56 -33.58
C ARG A 678 12.73 2.04 -34.89
N LYS A 679 12.01 0.92 -34.87
CA LYS A 679 11.34 0.37 -36.07
C LYS A 679 10.30 1.33 -36.64
N LEU A 680 9.58 2.05 -35.76
CA LEU A 680 8.62 3.08 -36.15
C LEU A 680 9.27 4.42 -36.55
N ARG A 681 10.61 4.49 -36.56
CA ARG A 681 11.37 5.70 -36.90
C ARG A 681 10.95 6.90 -36.05
N LEU A 682 10.59 6.69 -34.79
CA LEU A 682 10.15 7.78 -33.91
C LEU A 682 11.29 8.74 -33.54
N PHE A 683 12.53 8.28 -33.67
CA PHE A 683 13.72 9.10 -33.45
C PHE A 683 14.18 9.86 -34.70
N ASP A 684 13.49 9.67 -35.84
CA ASP A 684 13.72 10.46 -37.04
C ASP A 684 12.93 11.77 -36.92
N ARG A 685 13.54 12.90 -37.30
CA ARG A 685 12.92 14.22 -37.19
C ARG A 685 11.91 14.44 -38.31
N ASP A 686 10.62 14.28 -37.98
CA ASP A 686 9.51 14.72 -38.83
C ASP A 686 9.22 16.21 -38.53
N GLU A 687 9.65 17.12 -39.41
CA GLU A 687 9.28 18.53 -39.34
C GLU A 687 7.85 18.74 -39.87
N PHE A 688 6.99 19.33 -39.03
CA PHE A 688 5.67 19.79 -39.45
C PHE A 688 5.79 21.25 -39.92
N ASP A 689 6.18 21.44 -41.18
CA ASP A 689 6.33 22.76 -41.79
C ASP A 689 5.09 23.12 -42.63
N VAL A 690 4.02 23.50 -41.93
CA VAL A 690 2.79 23.99 -42.57
C VAL A 690 2.47 25.39 -42.06
N ASP A 691 2.18 26.31 -42.99
CA ASP A 691 1.68 27.64 -42.66
C ASP A 691 0.20 27.58 -42.26
N VAL A 692 -0.04 27.52 -40.94
CA VAL A 692 -1.37 27.41 -40.35
C VAL A 692 -2.25 28.64 -40.63
N SER A 693 -1.66 29.79 -40.96
CA SER A 693 -2.40 31.05 -41.17
C SER A 693 -3.27 31.01 -42.43
N GLN A 694 -2.86 30.25 -43.44
CA GLN A 694 -3.51 30.18 -44.74
C GLN A 694 -4.61 29.10 -44.81
N LEU A 695 -4.60 28.15 -43.88
CA LEU A 695 -5.51 27.01 -43.88
C LEU A 695 -6.93 27.39 -43.41
N LYS A 696 -7.94 26.86 -44.11
CA LYS A 696 -9.37 27.06 -43.79
C LYS A 696 -10.17 25.77 -43.95
N GLY A 697 -11.28 25.68 -43.22
CA GLY A 697 -12.25 24.59 -43.38
C GLY A 697 -11.64 23.19 -43.18
N ARG A 698 -11.83 22.30 -44.16
CA ARG A 698 -11.37 20.90 -44.08
C ARG A 698 -9.86 20.74 -44.11
N GLU A 699 -9.13 21.64 -44.76
CA GLU A 699 -7.67 21.58 -44.83
C GLU A 699 -7.05 21.84 -43.46
N LEU A 700 -7.62 22.79 -42.70
CA LEU A 700 -7.21 23.09 -41.34
C LEU A 700 -7.43 21.89 -40.40
N GLU A 701 -8.57 21.22 -40.52
CA GLU A 701 -8.90 20.03 -39.72
C GLU A 701 -7.96 18.85 -40.02
N SER A 702 -7.64 18.62 -41.29
CA SER A 702 -6.68 17.59 -41.70
C SER A 702 -5.27 17.89 -41.22
N ALA A 703 -4.83 19.15 -41.33
CA ALA A 703 -3.52 19.60 -40.86
C ALA A 703 -3.38 19.47 -39.34
N TRP A 704 -4.41 19.85 -38.58
CA TRP A 704 -4.44 19.69 -37.13
C TRP A 704 -4.32 18.21 -36.72
N LYS A 705 -5.08 17.31 -37.37
CA LYS A 705 -5.01 15.87 -37.09
C LYS A 705 -3.65 15.27 -37.42
N GLU A 706 -3.01 15.72 -38.50
CA GLU A 706 -1.66 15.25 -38.85
C GLU A 706 -0.61 15.80 -37.87
N TRP A 707 -0.71 17.07 -37.50
CA TRP A 707 0.12 17.68 -36.47
C TRP A 707 0.01 16.94 -35.13
N ILE A 708 -1.20 16.60 -34.67
CA ILE A 708 -1.41 15.82 -33.43
C ILE A 708 -0.65 14.50 -33.48
N LYS A 709 -0.67 13.79 -34.61
CA LYS A 709 0.07 12.52 -34.74
C LYS A 709 1.57 12.75 -34.58
N CYS A 710 2.12 13.77 -35.23
CA CYS A 710 3.54 14.13 -35.11
C CYS A 710 3.90 14.53 -33.68
N GLU A 711 3.08 15.35 -33.04
CA GLU A 711 3.28 15.81 -31.66
C GLU A 711 3.22 14.64 -30.65
N ILE A 712 2.28 13.70 -30.83
CA ILE A 712 2.21 12.47 -30.02
C ILE A 712 3.49 11.63 -30.16
N LYS A 713 4.02 11.47 -31.38
CA LYS A 713 5.29 10.74 -31.60
C LYS A 713 6.42 11.34 -30.77
N ARG A 714 6.58 12.68 -30.81
CA ARG A 714 7.62 13.40 -30.04
C ARG A 714 7.44 13.20 -28.54
N ARG A 715 6.22 13.32 -28.03
CA ARG A 715 5.91 13.09 -26.61
C ARG A 715 6.18 11.65 -26.16
N ILE A 716 5.96 10.66 -27.02
CA ILE A 716 6.33 9.26 -26.74
C ILE A 716 7.85 9.08 -26.66
N VAL A 717 8.63 9.75 -27.52
CA VAL A 717 10.10 9.71 -27.44
C VAL A 717 10.58 10.23 -26.09
N LEU A 718 10.05 11.37 -25.64
CA LEU A 718 10.36 11.93 -24.32
C LEU A 718 9.96 10.97 -23.18
N ALA A 719 8.79 10.34 -23.27
CA ALA A 719 8.36 9.31 -22.32
C ALA A 719 9.30 8.10 -22.25
N ILE A 720 9.81 7.61 -23.39
CA ILE A 720 10.77 6.50 -23.41
C ILE A 720 12.10 6.92 -22.78
N LEU A 721 12.58 8.14 -23.04
CA LEU A 721 13.81 8.67 -22.43
C LEU A 721 13.69 8.76 -20.90
N LEU A 722 12.52 9.18 -20.41
CA LEU A 722 12.20 9.20 -18.99
C LEU A 722 12.23 7.80 -18.37
N HIS A 723 11.56 6.84 -18.99
CA HIS A 723 11.55 5.47 -18.50
C HIS A 723 12.94 4.83 -18.52
N ASP A 724 13.75 5.07 -19.55
CA ASP A 724 15.13 4.55 -19.61
C ASP A 724 16.00 5.13 -18.49
N ALA A 725 15.80 6.42 -18.14
CA ALA A 725 16.47 7.05 -17.01
C ALA A 725 16.03 6.47 -15.66
N GLU A 726 14.73 6.33 -15.43
CA GLU A 726 14.16 5.77 -14.19
C GLU A 726 14.54 4.31 -13.98
N ILE A 727 14.42 3.47 -15.03
CA ILE A 727 14.76 2.04 -14.97
C ILE A 727 16.26 1.87 -14.72
N SER A 728 17.11 2.59 -15.46
CA SER A 728 18.56 2.56 -15.22
C SER A 728 18.93 3.02 -13.82
N GLY A 729 18.25 4.04 -13.29
CA GLY A 729 18.45 4.54 -11.93
C GLY A 729 18.00 3.57 -10.84
N LEU A 730 16.96 2.77 -11.10
CA LEU A 730 16.42 1.79 -10.15
C LEU A 730 17.27 0.50 -10.11
N PHE A 731 17.79 0.07 -11.25
CA PHE A 731 18.53 -1.19 -11.40
C PHE A 731 20.06 -1.03 -11.48
N HIS A 732 20.56 0.21 -11.50
CA HIS A 732 21.98 0.58 -11.61
C HIS A 732 22.70 -0.01 -12.84
N HIS A 733 21.99 -0.21 -13.95
CA HIS A 733 22.58 -0.69 -15.22
C HIS A 733 22.79 0.45 -16.23
N ASP A 734 23.53 0.16 -17.30
CA ASP A 734 23.74 1.10 -18.40
C ASP A 734 22.46 1.32 -19.20
N ARG A 735 22.28 2.56 -19.68
CA ARG A 735 21.10 2.96 -20.45
C ARG A 735 21.06 2.36 -21.85
N LEU A 736 19.86 2.17 -22.37
CA LEU A 736 19.66 1.66 -23.73
C LEU A 736 19.66 2.78 -24.79
N LEU A 737 19.32 4.00 -24.37
CA LEU A 737 19.39 5.21 -25.17
C LEU A 737 20.57 6.07 -24.74
N ARG A 738 21.19 6.74 -25.72
CA ARG A 738 22.16 7.79 -25.44
C ARG A 738 21.40 9.07 -25.15
N HIS A 739 21.24 9.39 -23.87
CA HIS A 739 20.73 10.67 -23.42
C HIS A 739 21.68 11.76 -23.88
N SER A 740 21.19 12.67 -24.69
CA SER A 740 21.97 13.77 -25.24
C SER A 740 21.02 14.95 -25.30
N LEU A 741 21.39 16.09 -24.74
CA LEU A 741 20.52 17.26 -24.75
C LEU A 741 20.15 17.65 -26.18
N ASP A 742 21.02 17.40 -27.16
CA ASP A 742 20.80 17.58 -28.59
C ASP A 742 19.78 16.68 -29.26
N LYS A 743 19.39 15.61 -28.57
CA LYS A 743 18.42 14.63 -29.05
C LYS A 743 17.06 14.76 -28.36
N ILE A 744 16.90 15.73 -27.46
CA ILE A 744 15.60 16.05 -26.89
C ILE A 744 14.76 16.72 -27.98
N GLU A 745 13.66 16.07 -28.33
CA GLU A 745 12.69 16.59 -29.28
C GLU A 745 11.90 17.75 -28.65
N HIS A 746 11.84 18.88 -29.34
CA HIS A 746 11.03 20.02 -28.89
C HIS A 746 9.54 19.71 -29.08
N ILE A 747 8.78 19.86 -28.01
CA ILE A 747 7.32 19.67 -28.02
C ILE A 747 6.59 21.00 -27.94
N SER A 748 5.35 21.00 -28.44
CA SER A 748 4.52 22.19 -28.44
C SER A 748 3.97 22.49 -27.03
N SER A 749 3.42 23.70 -26.84
CA SER A 749 2.82 24.07 -25.56
C SER A 749 1.67 23.14 -25.15
N GLU A 750 1.39 23.09 -23.86
CA GLU A 750 0.22 22.36 -23.34
C GLU A 750 -1.08 22.94 -23.90
N ALA A 751 -1.18 24.26 -24.03
CA ALA A 751 -2.36 24.91 -24.61
C ALA A 751 -2.60 24.51 -26.07
N ALA A 752 -1.52 24.35 -26.85
CA ALA A 752 -1.58 23.85 -28.22
C ALA A 752 -2.03 22.39 -28.27
N PHE A 753 -1.47 21.55 -27.39
CA PHE A 753 -1.78 20.14 -27.29
C PHE A 753 -3.16 19.85 -26.68
N GLU A 754 -3.73 20.75 -25.90
CA GLU A 754 -5.07 20.57 -25.30
C GLU A 754 -6.18 21.26 -26.10
N ALA A 755 -5.84 21.87 -27.24
CA ALA A 755 -6.79 22.58 -28.09
C ALA A 755 -7.96 21.66 -28.50
N LYS A 756 -9.20 22.10 -28.27
CA LYS A 756 -10.40 21.27 -28.49
C LYS A 756 -10.84 21.15 -29.95
N SER A 757 -10.33 22.01 -30.83
CA SER A 757 -10.67 22.05 -32.25
C SER A 757 -9.53 22.62 -33.08
N ALA A 758 -9.50 22.34 -34.38
CA ALA A 758 -8.50 22.90 -35.29
C ALA A 758 -8.51 24.44 -35.31
N ALA A 759 -9.67 25.08 -35.08
CA ALA A 759 -9.78 26.53 -34.97
C ALA A 759 -9.10 27.07 -33.70
N ALA A 760 -9.33 26.41 -32.55
CA ALA A 760 -8.67 26.77 -31.29
C ALA A 760 -7.15 26.54 -31.38
N TRP A 761 -6.75 25.40 -31.94
CA TRP A 761 -5.35 25.06 -32.19
C TRP A 761 -4.66 26.13 -33.04
N ARG A 762 -5.29 26.56 -34.14
CA ARG A 762 -4.76 27.65 -34.97
C ARG A 762 -4.57 28.95 -34.20
N LEU A 763 -5.53 29.34 -33.35
CA LEU A 763 -5.41 30.56 -32.56
C LEU A 763 -4.21 30.52 -31.61
N VAL A 764 -3.99 29.37 -30.95
CA VAL A 764 -2.82 29.16 -30.09
C VAL A 764 -1.53 29.20 -30.91
N MET A 765 -1.47 28.43 -32.01
CA MET A 765 -0.31 28.42 -32.92
C MET A 765 0.02 29.80 -33.48
N MET A 766 -0.99 30.61 -33.82
CA MET A 766 -0.79 31.98 -34.31
C MET A 766 -0.34 32.93 -33.21
N LYS A 767 -0.80 32.74 -31.97
CA LYS A 767 -0.36 33.54 -30.82
C LYS A 767 1.08 33.22 -30.44
N GLU A 768 1.48 31.95 -30.53
CA GLU A 768 2.82 31.47 -30.24
C GLU A 768 3.82 31.78 -31.37
N ARG A 769 3.36 31.80 -32.63
CA ARG A 769 4.17 32.23 -33.79
C ARG A 769 4.15 33.75 -34.04
N ALA A 770 3.33 34.52 -33.34
CA ALA A 770 3.32 35.97 -33.50
C ALA A 770 4.73 36.49 -33.21
N PRO A 771 5.33 37.31 -34.11
CA PRO A 771 6.68 37.78 -33.90
C PRO A 771 6.72 38.55 -32.58
N GLN A 772 7.47 38.04 -31.61
CA GLN A 772 7.96 38.86 -30.52
C GLN A 772 8.84 39.92 -31.19
N ASP A 773 8.35 41.16 -31.21
CA ASP A 773 9.01 42.28 -31.87
C ASP A 773 10.50 42.36 -31.46
N LEU A 774 11.37 42.44 -32.48
CA LEU A 774 12.74 42.95 -32.43
C LEU A 774 13.77 42.19 -31.56
N VAL A 775 14.21 41.00 -32.00
CA VAL A 775 15.62 40.58 -31.82
C VAL A 775 16.08 39.87 -33.09
N ASP A 776 17.22 40.31 -33.61
CA ASP A 776 17.88 39.87 -34.85
C ASP A 776 17.93 38.35 -35.04
N ASP A 777 18.02 37.93 -36.31
CA ASP A 777 18.29 36.58 -36.85
C ASP A 777 19.37 35.80 -36.08
N ALA A 778 19.07 35.35 -34.86
CA ALA A 778 19.83 34.34 -34.17
C ALA A 778 19.41 32.99 -34.77
N PRO A 779 20.34 32.17 -35.30
CA PRO A 779 20.00 30.86 -35.81
C PRO A 779 19.24 30.11 -34.73
N GLN A 780 18.06 29.55 -35.07
CA GLN A 780 17.31 28.66 -34.19
C GLN A 780 18.30 27.69 -33.57
N ALA A 781 18.61 27.89 -32.29
CA ALA A 781 19.67 27.17 -31.62
C ALA A 781 19.18 25.74 -31.46
N THR A 782 19.46 24.91 -32.46
CA THR A 782 19.57 23.48 -32.24
C THR A 782 20.54 23.31 -31.07
N PHE A 783 20.20 22.49 -30.09
CA PHE A 783 21.07 22.06 -28.98
C PHE A 783 22.49 21.57 -29.40
N ALA A 784 22.79 21.57 -30.71
CA ALA A 784 23.90 21.01 -31.44
C ALA A 784 25.32 21.38 -30.97
N ASN A 785 25.49 22.29 -30.00
CA ASN A 785 26.81 22.67 -29.48
C ASN A 785 26.97 22.61 -27.95
N CYS A 786 26.00 22.10 -27.19
CA CYS A 786 25.99 22.35 -25.74
C CYS A 786 26.72 21.35 -24.84
N TRP A 787 27.28 20.25 -25.33
CA TRP A 787 28.08 19.40 -24.47
C TRP A 787 29.15 18.63 -25.22
N SER A 788 30.36 19.19 -25.24
CA SER A 788 31.57 18.40 -25.31
C SER A 788 32.26 18.51 -23.94
N PRO A 789 32.70 17.39 -23.33
CA PRO A 789 33.53 17.40 -22.13
C PRO A 789 34.77 18.31 -22.26
N ASP A 790 35.13 18.73 -23.47
CA ASP A 790 36.29 19.57 -23.78
C ASP A 790 35.95 20.98 -24.31
N ALA A 791 34.69 21.31 -24.61
CA ALA A 791 34.30 22.65 -25.11
C ALA A 791 34.02 23.66 -23.98
N GLY A 792 34.24 24.95 -24.29
CA GLY A 792 34.11 26.08 -23.35
C GLY A 792 32.67 26.30 -22.83
N THR A 793 32.60 26.99 -21.69
CA THR A 793 31.50 27.16 -20.71
C THR A 793 30.19 27.82 -21.18
N PHE A 794 29.91 27.94 -22.48
CA PHE A 794 28.65 28.57 -22.93
C PHE A 794 27.60 27.51 -23.28
N PHE A 795 26.67 27.28 -22.35
CA PHE A 795 25.47 26.48 -22.57
C PHE A 795 24.35 27.38 -23.11
N THR A 796 23.78 27.04 -24.26
CA THR A 796 22.59 27.70 -24.81
C THR A 796 21.40 26.78 -24.65
N PHE A 797 20.50 27.11 -23.73
CA PHE A 797 19.23 26.42 -23.56
C PHE A 797 18.19 26.94 -24.56
N PRO A 798 17.40 26.06 -25.21
CA PRO A 798 16.34 26.49 -26.12
C PRO A 798 15.21 27.19 -25.37
N ASP A 799 14.34 27.88 -26.11
CA ASP A 799 13.07 28.33 -25.56
C ASP A 799 12.08 27.16 -25.55
N VAL A 800 11.50 26.87 -24.40
CA VAL A 800 10.68 25.68 -24.15
C VAL A 800 9.27 26.11 -23.74
N SER A 801 8.28 25.38 -24.24
CA SER A 801 6.86 25.71 -24.03
C SER A 801 6.09 24.68 -23.18
N SER A 802 6.74 23.63 -22.67
CA SER A 802 6.10 22.58 -21.86
C SER A 802 6.89 22.24 -20.59
N CYS A 803 6.18 22.04 -19.47
CA CYS A 803 6.80 21.58 -18.22
C CYS A 803 7.36 20.16 -18.35
N PHE A 804 6.72 19.31 -19.15
CA PHE A 804 7.17 17.94 -19.38
C PHE A 804 8.59 17.91 -19.97
N GLU A 805 8.89 18.78 -20.94
CA GLU A 805 10.22 18.88 -21.54
C GLU A 805 11.27 19.36 -20.53
N LEU A 806 10.92 20.35 -19.69
CA LEU A 806 11.78 20.85 -18.61
C LEU A 806 12.15 19.76 -17.59
N SER A 807 11.19 18.93 -17.17
CA SER A 807 11.45 17.79 -16.28
C SER A 807 12.39 16.76 -16.93
N ILE A 808 12.20 16.47 -18.23
CA ILE A 808 13.05 15.54 -18.98
C ILE A 808 14.48 16.06 -19.10
N MET A 809 14.69 17.36 -19.29
CA MET A 809 16.03 17.95 -19.31
C MET A 809 16.78 17.68 -18.00
N LEU A 810 16.14 17.87 -16.86
CA LEU A 810 16.77 17.62 -15.54
C LEU A 810 17.11 16.14 -15.36
N GLU A 811 16.21 15.23 -15.75
CA GLU A 811 16.46 13.78 -15.70
C GLU A 811 17.59 13.37 -16.64
N VAL A 812 17.65 13.93 -17.85
CA VAL A 812 18.74 13.73 -18.82
C VAL A 812 20.08 14.24 -18.27
N ILE A 813 20.10 15.39 -17.60
CA ILE A 813 21.32 15.94 -16.99
C ILE A 813 21.83 15.03 -15.87
N GLY A 814 20.97 14.65 -14.92
CA GLY A 814 21.35 13.72 -13.85
C GLY A 814 21.81 12.38 -14.40
N SER A 815 21.14 11.96 -15.46
CA SER A 815 21.48 10.76 -16.20
C SER A 815 22.89 10.81 -16.80
N LEU A 816 23.21 11.87 -17.53
CA LEU A 816 24.52 12.11 -18.13
C LEU A 816 25.62 12.22 -17.06
N ALA A 817 25.31 12.82 -15.91
CA ALA A 817 26.23 12.93 -14.79
C ALA A 817 26.65 11.54 -14.26
N CYS A 818 25.70 10.64 -14.02
CA CYS A 818 25.97 9.28 -13.55
C CYS A 818 26.83 8.48 -14.55
N GLU A 819 26.58 8.61 -15.85
CA GLU A 819 27.38 7.94 -16.89
C GLU A 819 28.81 8.52 -16.97
N SER A 820 28.91 9.85 -16.94
CA SER A 820 30.19 10.56 -17.00
C SER A 820 31.05 10.27 -15.78
N ARG A 821 30.47 10.03 -14.60
CA ARG A 821 31.23 9.67 -13.38
C ARG A 821 32.10 8.43 -13.58
N ARG A 822 31.58 7.44 -14.30
CA ARG A 822 32.27 6.15 -14.52
C ARG A 822 33.36 6.23 -15.58
N THR A 823 33.31 7.22 -16.46
CA THR A 823 34.16 7.33 -17.65
C THR A 823 35.12 8.53 -17.64
N ALA A 824 34.84 9.56 -16.85
CA ALA A 824 35.62 10.79 -16.82
C ALA A 824 37.01 10.61 -16.18
N ALA A 825 38.03 11.19 -16.82
CA ALA A 825 39.40 11.20 -16.30
C ALA A 825 39.55 12.00 -14.98
N SER A 826 38.73 13.05 -14.79
CA SER A 826 38.66 13.83 -13.56
C SER A 826 37.21 14.18 -13.23
N TRP A 827 36.62 13.45 -12.28
CA TRP A 827 35.23 13.67 -11.89
C TRP A 827 34.99 15.08 -11.36
N SER A 828 35.91 15.63 -10.55
CA SER A 828 35.74 16.97 -9.97
C SER A 828 35.52 18.06 -11.04
N ARG A 829 36.31 18.06 -12.13
CA ARG A 829 36.14 19.02 -13.22
C ARG A 829 34.84 18.81 -13.98
N THR A 830 34.48 17.56 -14.25
CA THR A 830 33.24 17.21 -14.95
C THR A 830 32.00 17.56 -14.10
N CYS A 831 32.07 17.34 -12.79
CA CYS A 831 31.02 17.68 -11.82
C CYS A 831 30.73 19.18 -11.85
N THR A 832 31.75 20.05 -11.77
CA THR A 832 31.57 21.51 -11.85
C THR A 832 30.88 21.94 -13.15
N LYS A 833 31.19 21.29 -14.29
CA LYS A 833 30.49 21.60 -15.55
C LYS A 833 29.00 21.28 -15.50
N PHE A 834 28.62 20.21 -14.81
CA PHE A 834 27.21 19.87 -14.62
C PHE A 834 26.54 20.77 -13.56
N GLU A 835 27.27 21.21 -12.54
CA GLU A 835 26.80 22.23 -11.59
C GLU A 835 26.48 23.54 -12.34
N ASP A 836 27.41 24.03 -13.16
CA ASP A 836 27.22 25.21 -14.02
C ASP A 836 26.03 25.04 -14.98
N LEU A 837 25.86 23.83 -15.53
CA LEU A 837 24.74 23.50 -16.41
C LEU A 837 23.40 23.57 -15.68
N LEU A 838 23.30 23.03 -14.46
CA LEU A 838 22.06 23.08 -13.68
C LEU A 838 21.73 24.50 -13.19
N ILE A 839 22.74 25.28 -12.81
CA ILE A 839 22.58 26.70 -12.46
C ILE A 839 22.09 27.48 -13.68
N GLY A 840 22.74 27.29 -14.84
CA GLY A 840 22.34 27.95 -16.09
C GLY A 840 20.92 27.56 -16.54
N TRP A 841 20.50 26.31 -16.29
CA TRP A 841 19.14 25.87 -16.53
C TRP A 841 18.14 26.65 -15.66
N TYR A 842 18.42 26.79 -14.36
CA TYR A 842 17.58 27.56 -13.45
C TYR A 842 17.53 29.03 -13.88
N ASP A 843 18.68 29.63 -14.16
CA ASP A 843 18.78 31.03 -14.56
C ASP A 843 17.99 31.34 -15.83
N LYS A 844 17.99 30.41 -16.80
CA LYS A 844 17.22 30.53 -18.04
C LYS A 844 15.71 30.49 -17.77
N TYR A 845 15.24 29.53 -16.98
CA TYR A 845 13.81 29.21 -16.95
C TYR A 845 13.05 29.78 -15.76
N GLN A 846 13.71 30.22 -14.68
CA GLN A 846 13.06 30.69 -13.44
C GLN A 846 12.02 31.80 -13.66
N HIS A 847 12.21 32.64 -14.68
CA HIS A 847 11.33 33.77 -14.97
C HIS A 847 10.14 33.40 -15.88
N THR A 848 10.15 32.21 -16.47
CA THR A 848 9.08 31.74 -17.36
C THR A 848 7.82 31.42 -16.57
N ASP A 849 6.65 31.63 -17.17
CA ASP A 849 5.38 31.37 -16.49
C ASP A 849 5.15 29.87 -16.25
N ILE A 850 5.69 29.02 -17.11
CA ILE A 850 5.68 27.55 -16.96
C ILE A 850 6.40 27.16 -15.68
N PHE A 851 7.60 27.71 -15.45
CA PHE A 851 8.37 27.43 -14.25
C PHE A 851 7.64 27.90 -12.99
N LYS A 852 7.07 29.11 -12.99
CA LYS A 852 6.35 29.64 -11.81
C LYS A 852 5.18 28.74 -11.40
N ARG A 853 4.44 28.19 -12.36
CA ARG A 853 3.28 27.32 -12.11
C ARG A 853 3.67 25.98 -11.49
N GLU A 854 4.77 25.38 -11.94
CA GLU A 854 5.23 24.03 -11.52
C GLU A 854 6.53 24.07 -10.70
N SER A 855 6.83 25.21 -10.08
CA SER A 855 8.13 25.49 -9.46
C SER A 855 8.51 24.44 -8.41
N SER A 856 7.59 24.03 -7.54
CA SER A 856 7.84 23.03 -6.50
C SER A 856 8.33 21.69 -7.08
N ASN A 857 7.64 21.18 -8.10
CA ASN A 857 7.94 19.90 -8.75
C ASN A 857 9.29 19.94 -9.50
N LEU A 858 9.54 21.02 -10.23
CA LEU A 858 10.79 21.23 -10.96
C LEU A 858 11.98 21.42 -10.00
N MET A 859 11.80 22.12 -8.89
CA MET A 859 12.85 22.33 -7.90
C MET A 859 13.21 21.05 -7.14
N VAL A 860 12.23 20.18 -6.85
CA VAL A 860 12.49 18.85 -6.30
C VAL A 860 13.40 18.05 -7.22
N LEU A 861 13.10 18.00 -8.52
CA LEU A 861 13.93 17.34 -9.51
C LEU A 861 15.32 17.97 -9.58
N TRP A 862 15.40 19.30 -9.65
CA TRP A 862 16.66 20.03 -9.72
C TRP A 862 17.57 19.73 -8.53
N HIS A 863 17.04 19.77 -7.30
CA HIS A 863 17.77 19.39 -6.09
C HIS A 863 18.15 17.92 -6.08
N SER A 864 17.26 17.01 -6.50
CA SER A 864 17.59 15.59 -6.61
C SER A 864 18.70 15.34 -7.64
N THR A 865 18.77 16.11 -8.73
CA THR A 865 19.82 16.00 -9.74
C THR A 865 21.16 16.50 -9.19
N PHE A 866 21.17 17.57 -8.39
CA PHE A 866 22.36 17.96 -7.61
C PHE A 866 22.82 16.87 -6.65
N MET A 867 21.90 16.17 -5.98
CA MET A 867 22.28 15.05 -5.14
C MET A 867 22.94 13.94 -5.97
N LEU A 868 22.39 13.60 -7.14
CA LEU A 868 22.99 12.61 -8.04
C LEU A 868 24.38 13.00 -8.56
N LEU A 869 24.72 14.28 -8.62
CA LEU A 869 26.09 14.76 -8.93
C LEU A 869 27.10 14.47 -7.81
N HIS A 870 26.64 14.53 -6.57
CA HIS A 870 27.51 14.43 -5.40
C HIS A 870 27.44 13.07 -4.69
N MET A 871 26.51 12.22 -5.09
CA MET A 871 26.26 10.90 -4.51
C MET A 871 26.27 9.80 -5.57
N ASP A 872 26.98 8.71 -5.28
CA ASP A 872 26.91 7.48 -6.07
C ASP A 872 25.95 6.49 -5.41
N MET A 873 24.73 6.44 -5.94
CA MET A 873 23.66 5.61 -5.36
C MET A 873 24.02 4.12 -5.36
N ASP A 874 24.63 3.61 -6.43
CA ASP A 874 24.98 2.20 -6.54
C ASP A 874 25.98 1.78 -5.44
N VAL A 875 27.02 2.59 -5.26
CA VAL A 875 28.03 2.38 -4.20
C VAL A 875 27.40 2.43 -2.82
N LEU A 876 26.55 3.43 -2.55
CA LEU A 876 25.93 3.59 -1.23
C LEU A 876 24.93 2.48 -0.91
N GLU A 877 24.12 2.05 -1.88
CA GLU A 877 23.20 0.93 -1.71
C GLU A 877 23.93 -0.40 -1.49
N CYS A 878 25.03 -0.63 -2.22
CA CYS A 878 25.90 -1.78 -1.99
C CYS A 878 26.52 -1.76 -0.59
N ALA A 879 26.98 -0.59 -0.13
CA ALA A 879 27.51 -0.42 1.23
C ALA A 879 26.45 -0.68 2.30
N CYS A 880 25.18 -0.40 2.01
CA CYS A 880 24.04 -0.66 2.89
C CYS A 880 23.50 -2.09 2.83
N GLY A 881 24.03 -2.95 1.94
CA GLY A 881 23.70 -4.38 1.94
C GLY A 881 22.84 -4.88 0.79
N ARG A 882 22.57 -4.08 -0.26
CA ARG A 882 21.82 -4.50 -1.46
C ARG A 882 22.28 -5.85 -2.02
N GLU A 883 23.59 -6.01 -2.19
CA GLU A 883 24.21 -7.25 -2.73
C GLU A 883 24.78 -8.18 -1.64
N GLY A 884 24.52 -7.87 -0.37
CA GLY A 884 24.92 -8.67 0.78
C GLY A 884 26.35 -8.41 1.25
N ARG A 885 26.81 -9.23 2.20
CA ARG A 885 28.05 -8.99 2.97
C ARG A 885 29.33 -8.76 2.14
N PRO A 886 29.57 -9.47 1.02
CA PRO A 886 30.77 -9.22 0.21
C PRO A 886 30.82 -7.80 -0.35
N ALA A 887 29.69 -7.29 -0.83
CA ALA A 887 29.59 -5.92 -1.34
C ALA A 887 29.71 -4.89 -0.22
N VAL A 888 29.08 -5.13 0.94
CA VAL A 888 29.24 -4.27 2.13
C VAL A 888 30.72 -4.10 2.48
N SER A 889 31.48 -5.20 2.56
CA SER A 889 32.91 -5.14 2.86
C SER A 889 33.72 -4.38 1.82
N ARG A 890 33.30 -4.40 0.55
CA ARG A 890 33.98 -3.72 -0.56
C ARG A 890 33.72 -2.21 -0.54
N TYR A 891 32.47 -1.81 -0.34
CA TYR A 891 32.02 -0.43 -0.54
C TYR A 891 31.88 0.39 0.76
N SER A 892 31.96 -0.25 1.95
CA SER A 892 31.88 0.47 3.24
C SER A 892 32.93 1.57 3.38
N ASN A 893 34.15 1.36 2.85
CA ASN A 893 35.19 2.39 2.91
C ASN A 893 34.84 3.59 2.01
N ASP A 894 34.29 3.34 0.82
CA ASP A 894 33.86 4.39 -0.10
C ASP A 894 32.72 5.21 0.49
N ALA A 895 31.73 4.56 1.13
CA ALA A 895 30.65 5.22 1.85
C ALA A 895 31.16 6.08 3.02
N ARG A 896 32.16 5.59 3.79
CA ARG A 896 32.83 6.38 4.85
C ARG A 896 33.58 7.59 4.29
N MET A 897 34.33 7.42 3.20
CA MET A 897 35.02 8.54 2.55
C MET A 897 34.02 9.59 2.03
N TRP A 898 32.92 9.13 1.42
CA TRP A 898 31.85 10.00 0.97
C TRP A 898 31.22 10.77 2.14
N SER A 899 30.82 10.09 3.22
CA SER A 899 30.14 10.71 4.39
C SER A 899 30.93 11.87 5.03
N ARG A 900 32.26 11.87 4.93
CA ARG A 900 33.16 12.91 5.47
C ARG A 900 33.52 13.99 4.46
N SER A 901 33.05 13.88 3.23
CA SER A 901 33.40 14.78 2.14
C SER A 901 32.54 16.06 2.13
N ALA A 902 32.97 17.06 1.36
CA ALA A 902 32.14 18.21 1.04
C ALA A 902 30.90 17.81 0.22
N SER A 903 31.01 16.82 -0.66
CA SER A 903 29.92 16.29 -1.47
C SER A 903 28.76 15.77 -0.63
N ALA A 904 29.04 15.04 0.46
CA ALA A 904 27.97 14.55 1.34
C ALA A 904 27.25 15.69 2.06
N ARG A 905 27.97 16.70 2.57
CA ARG A 905 27.33 17.89 3.18
C ARG A 905 26.45 18.63 2.19
N ARG A 906 26.89 18.80 0.94
CA ARG A 906 26.08 19.39 -0.14
C ARG A 906 24.85 18.54 -0.47
N CYS A 907 24.97 17.21 -0.56
CA CYS A 907 23.83 16.29 -0.74
C CYS A 907 22.80 16.45 0.39
N ILE A 908 23.24 16.56 1.63
CA ILE A 908 22.35 16.70 2.79
C ILE A 908 21.63 18.06 2.79
N ALA A 909 22.30 19.13 2.36
CA ALA A 909 21.66 20.43 2.17
C ALA A 909 20.52 20.33 1.14
N HIS A 910 20.77 19.71 -0.02
CA HIS A 910 19.73 19.49 -1.03
C HIS A 910 18.63 18.53 -0.56
N ALA A 911 18.97 17.45 0.14
CA ALA A 911 17.99 16.52 0.72
C ALA A 911 17.08 17.22 1.75
N THR A 912 17.60 18.19 2.48
CA THR A 912 16.82 19.04 3.39
C THR A 912 15.81 19.89 2.62
N LEU A 913 16.21 20.48 1.49
CA LEU A 913 15.31 21.27 0.65
C LEU A 913 14.25 20.43 -0.03
N VAL A 914 14.61 19.25 -0.58
CA VAL A 914 13.64 18.30 -1.13
C VAL A 914 12.63 17.89 -0.06
N ARG A 915 13.07 17.56 1.16
CA ARG A 915 12.18 17.27 2.29
C ARG A 915 11.23 18.44 2.56
N ARG A 916 11.72 19.68 2.67
CA ARG A 916 10.89 20.88 2.90
C ARG A 916 9.82 21.03 1.82
N HIS A 917 10.20 20.90 0.54
CA HIS A 917 9.26 20.95 -0.56
C HIS A 917 8.13 19.92 -0.43
N PHE A 918 8.44 18.68 -0.05
CA PHE A 918 7.42 17.64 0.18
C PHE A 918 6.63 17.82 1.49
N GLU A 919 7.20 18.44 2.52
CA GLU A 919 6.47 18.80 3.74
C GLU A 919 5.40 19.88 3.47
N ASP A 920 5.67 20.79 2.53
CA ASP A 920 4.77 21.87 2.14
C ASP A 920 3.77 21.48 1.02
N LEU A 921 4.01 20.37 0.32
CA LEU A 921 3.14 19.89 -0.76
C LEU A 921 1.84 19.29 -0.21
N PRO A 922 0.67 19.67 -0.75
CA PRO A 922 -0.59 19.00 -0.43
C PRO A 922 -0.57 17.53 -0.83
N ILE A 923 -1.16 16.67 0.00
CA ILE A 923 -1.27 15.23 -0.25
C ILE A 923 -2.00 14.98 -1.58
N GLY A 924 -1.40 14.16 -2.45
CA GLY A 924 -1.96 13.76 -3.74
C GLY A 924 -1.64 14.70 -4.90
N THR A 925 -0.85 15.76 -4.67
CA THR A 925 -0.37 16.67 -5.73
C THR A 925 1.04 16.32 -6.21
N GLU A 926 1.66 15.32 -5.60
CA GLU A 926 3.03 14.94 -5.89
C GLU A 926 3.11 14.22 -7.24
N SER A 927 4.14 14.53 -8.02
CA SER A 927 4.36 13.85 -9.29
C SER A 927 4.60 12.35 -9.08
N PRO A 928 3.79 11.46 -9.68
CA PRO A 928 3.98 10.02 -9.55
C PRO A 928 5.33 9.56 -10.12
N VAL A 929 5.83 10.23 -11.15
CA VAL A 929 6.96 9.74 -11.95
C VAL A 929 8.26 9.73 -11.15
N TYR A 930 8.59 10.85 -10.49
CA TYR A 930 9.90 11.06 -9.89
C TYR A 930 9.88 11.23 -8.36
N ALA A 931 8.72 11.56 -7.76
CA ALA A 931 8.66 11.86 -6.32
C ALA A 931 9.14 10.70 -5.42
N PRO A 932 8.74 9.43 -5.65
CA PRO A 932 9.20 8.32 -4.82
C PRO A 932 10.72 8.14 -4.82
N MET A 933 11.35 8.24 -6.00
CA MET A 933 12.80 8.08 -6.13
C MET A 933 13.57 9.27 -5.56
N CYS A 934 13.08 10.50 -5.72
CA CYS A 934 13.69 11.68 -5.11
C CYS A 934 13.76 11.57 -3.58
N LEU A 935 12.65 11.17 -2.94
CA LEU A 935 12.61 10.96 -1.49
C LEU A 935 13.48 9.78 -1.06
N TYR A 936 13.49 8.68 -1.81
CA TYR A 936 14.36 7.55 -1.49
C TYR A 936 15.86 7.93 -1.56
N ARG A 937 16.28 8.71 -2.56
CA ARG A 937 17.63 9.29 -2.64
C ARG A 937 17.93 10.16 -1.40
N CYS A 938 16.97 10.93 -0.91
CA CYS A 938 17.11 11.70 0.33
C CYS A 938 17.32 10.79 1.55
N GLY A 939 16.53 9.72 1.64
CA GLY A 939 16.63 8.76 2.74
C GLY A 939 18.00 8.07 2.76
N MET A 940 18.46 7.60 1.59
CA MET A 940 19.78 6.99 1.44
C MET A 940 20.92 7.96 1.77
N ALA A 941 20.82 9.22 1.35
CA ALA A 941 21.82 10.24 1.68
C ALA A 941 21.91 10.45 3.20
N TRP A 942 20.77 10.65 3.87
CA TRP A 942 20.72 10.83 5.32
C TRP A 942 21.22 9.61 6.09
N PHE A 943 20.81 8.40 5.69
CA PHE A 943 21.27 7.17 6.31
C PHE A 943 22.80 7.05 6.21
N CYS A 944 23.35 7.11 4.99
CA CYS A 944 24.78 6.95 4.78
C CYS A 944 25.62 8.05 5.45
N TYR A 945 25.14 9.29 5.44
CA TYR A 945 25.84 10.41 6.08
C TYR A 945 25.98 10.21 7.59
N THR A 946 24.92 9.73 8.23
CA THR A 946 24.85 9.55 9.68
C THR A 946 25.49 8.25 10.14
N HIS A 947 25.27 7.14 9.42
CA HIS A 947 25.78 5.82 9.75
C HIS A 947 27.30 5.68 9.51
N PHE A 948 27.81 6.21 8.40
CA PHE A 948 29.24 6.11 8.07
C PHE A 948 30.07 7.32 8.54
N GLY A 949 29.41 8.44 8.88
CA GLY A 949 30.05 9.64 9.42
C GLY A 949 30.40 9.51 10.90
N VAL A 950 31.66 9.73 11.28
CA VAL A 950 32.07 9.73 12.69
C VAL A 950 31.74 11.11 13.26
N LEU A 951 30.70 11.21 14.10
CA LEU A 951 30.25 12.48 14.68
C LEU A 951 31.30 13.04 15.67
N SER A 952 32.21 13.90 15.20
CA SER A 952 32.89 14.87 16.04
C SER A 952 32.21 16.24 15.89
N ARG A 953 31.93 16.94 17.01
CA ARG A 953 31.26 18.26 17.04
C ARG A 953 32.00 19.37 16.27
N GLN A 954 33.22 19.12 15.78
CA GLN A 954 34.03 20.09 15.02
C GLN A 954 33.91 19.95 13.50
N GLU A 955 33.27 18.90 12.97
CA GLU A 955 33.23 18.59 11.51
C GLU A 955 31.88 18.93 10.82
N LEU A 956 30.92 19.52 11.56
CA LEU A 956 29.58 19.89 11.08
C LEU A 956 29.49 21.31 10.50
N ASP A 957 30.61 22.01 10.34
CA ASP A 957 30.61 23.37 9.78
C ASP A 957 30.27 23.35 8.28
N VAL A 958 29.01 23.64 7.95
CA VAL A 958 28.49 23.85 6.59
C VAL A 958 28.70 25.31 6.16
N ALA A 959 28.90 26.24 7.11
CA ALA A 959 29.04 27.67 6.82
C ALA A 959 30.37 28.02 6.12
N GLY A 960 31.26 27.04 5.92
CA GLY A 960 32.48 27.16 5.12
C GLY A 960 32.43 26.47 3.74
N LEU A 961 31.30 25.87 3.34
CA LEU A 961 31.16 25.20 2.04
C LEU A 961 30.61 26.17 1.00
N ASP A 962 31.37 26.42 -0.07
CA ASP A 962 30.89 27.27 -1.16
C ASP A 962 29.79 26.53 -1.98
N MET A 963 28.54 26.95 -1.83
CA MET A 963 27.38 26.41 -2.55
C MET A 963 26.69 27.50 -3.39
N PRO A 964 27.30 27.94 -4.51
CA PRO A 964 26.73 28.98 -5.38
C PRO A 964 25.31 28.66 -5.84
N GLU A 965 25.01 27.39 -6.06
CA GLU A 965 23.69 26.88 -6.46
C GLU A 965 22.58 27.24 -5.45
N LEU A 966 22.88 27.26 -4.15
CA LEU A 966 21.90 27.64 -3.12
C LEU A 966 21.68 29.15 -3.07
N ARG A 967 22.74 29.93 -3.30
CA ARG A 967 22.66 31.39 -3.40
C ARG A 967 21.83 31.82 -4.61
N THR A 968 21.94 31.10 -5.73
CA THR A 968 21.13 31.34 -6.94
C THR A 968 19.63 31.22 -6.66
N VAL A 969 19.22 30.22 -5.86
CA VAL A 969 17.81 30.03 -5.50
C VAL A 969 17.37 30.84 -4.26
N GLY A 970 18.24 31.75 -3.77
CA GLY A 970 17.94 32.64 -2.66
C GLY A 970 17.93 31.97 -1.28
N VAL A 971 18.54 30.80 -1.12
CA VAL A 971 18.61 30.09 0.16
C VAL A 971 19.94 30.37 0.85
N SER A 972 19.87 30.84 2.10
CA SER A 972 21.03 31.09 2.95
C SER A 972 21.58 29.77 3.52
N GLU A 973 22.89 29.56 3.39
CA GLU A 973 23.58 28.38 3.92
C GLU A 973 23.41 28.23 5.44
N LYS A 974 23.29 29.36 6.15
CA LYS A 974 23.02 29.38 7.60
C LYS A 974 21.63 28.83 7.94
N ASP A 975 20.64 29.10 7.10
CA ASP A 975 19.24 28.70 7.34
C ASP A 975 19.05 27.19 7.17
N ILE A 976 19.97 26.52 6.49
CA ILE A 976 19.98 25.06 6.33
C ILE A 976 20.87 24.40 7.40
N ALA A 977 21.98 25.04 7.77
CA ALA A 977 22.92 24.51 8.77
C ALA A 977 22.23 24.12 10.09
N ASP A 978 21.32 24.96 10.59
CA ASP A 978 20.57 24.71 11.83
C ASP A 978 19.62 23.50 11.77
N GLU A 979 19.20 23.09 10.57
CA GLU A 979 18.39 21.88 10.35
C GLU A 979 19.22 20.64 10.03
N MET A 980 20.48 20.82 9.64
CA MET A 980 21.44 19.74 9.42
C MET A 980 22.05 19.24 10.73
N GLU A 981 22.11 20.07 11.77
CA GLU A 981 22.68 19.71 13.07
C GLU A 981 21.75 18.80 13.90
N PRO A 982 22.23 17.61 14.34
CA PRO A 982 21.47 16.77 15.26
C PRO A 982 21.36 17.44 16.64
N LYS A 983 20.16 17.96 16.96
CA LYS A 983 19.86 18.57 18.26
C LYS A 983 19.89 17.50 19.38
N ASP A 984 20.84 17.65 20.29
CA ASP A 984 20.90 17.03 21.63
C ASP A 984 20.71 15.51 21.73
N GLY A 985 21.80 14.77 21.47
CA GLY A 985 22.02 13.44 22.08
C GLY A 985 21.00 12.33 21.76
N ARG A 986 20.08 12.57 20.84
CA ARG A 986 19.23 11.57 20.19
C ARG A 986 19.78 11.28 18.80
N PRO A 987 19.68 10.03 18.29
CA PRO A 987 20.36 9.63 17.08
C PRO A 987 19.90 10.49 15.90
N ALA A 988 20.80 10.69 14.93
CA ALA A 988 20.62 11.46 13.71
C ALA A 988 19.51 10.93 12.75
N ALA A 989 18.60 10.11 13.27
CA ALA A 989 17.52 9.45 12.56
C ALA A 989 16.28 10.34 12.32
N SER A 990 16.17 11.52 12.96
CA SER A 990 14.98 12.39 12.82
C SER A 990 14.70 12.84 11.37
N PRO A 991 15.67 13.39 10.60
CA PRO A 991 15.43 13.75 9.20
C PRO A 991 15.09 12.54 8.31
N LEU A 992 15.73 11.40 8.56
CA LEU A 992 15.47 10.16 7.83
C LEU A 992 14.06 9.62 8.11
N PHE A 993 13.62 9.58 9.37
CA PHE A 993 12.25 9.18 9.71
C PHE A 993 11.20 10.11 9.12
N ARG A 994 11.49 11.41 8.98
CA ARG A 994 10.61 12.34 8.25
C ARG A 994 10.52 11.99 6.76
N VAL A 995 11.64 11.64 6.12
CA VAL A 995 11.63 11.19 4.72
C VAL A 995 10.85 9.87 4.57
N ILE A 996 11.02 8.94 5.52
CA ILE A 996 10.27 7.68 5.55
C ILE A 996 8.76 7.96 5.72
N ASP A 997 8.38 8.88 6.61
CA ASP A 997 6.99 9.31 6.78
C ASP A 997 6.42 9.93 5.50
N LEU A 998 7.17 10.80 4.82
CA LEU A 998 6.78 11.37 3.52
C LEU A 998 6.56 10.27 2.45
N LEU A 999 7.45 9.27 2.36
CA LEU A 999 7.24 8.12 1.48
C LEU A 999 5.99 7.31 1.86
N GLN A 1000 5.72 7.15 3.16
CA GLN A 1000 4.53 6.46 3.65
C GLN A 1000 3.23 7.25 3.41
N ARG A 1001 3.27 8.59 3.40
CA ARG A 1001 2.14 9.45 3.00
C ARG A 1001 1.73 9.23 1.54
N MET A 1002 2.69 8.87 0.68
CA MET A 1002 2.46 8.54 -0.73
C MET A 1002 2.06 7.06 -0.95
N ASN A 1003 1.34 6.45 -0.01
CA ASN A 1003 1.00 5.01 -0.05
C ASN A 1003 0.16 4.55 -1.25
N HIS A 1004 -0.44 5.49 -1.98
CA HIS A 1004 -1.15 5.20 -3.23
C HIS A 1004 -0.19 4.77 -4.35
N TRP A 1005 1.09 5.17 -4.26
CA TRP A 1005 2.21 4.59 -5.00
C TRP A 1005 2.83 3.47 -4.17
N LYS A 1006 2.56 2.21 -4.53
CA LYS A 1006 3.09 1.05 -3.80
C LYS A 1006 4.63 0.98 -3.81
N ILE A 1007 5.28 1.52 -4.85
CA ILE A 1007 6.74 1.67 -4.87
C ILE A 1007 7.25 2.54 -3.71
N ALA A 1008 6.56 3.63 -3.36
CA ALA A 1008 6.96 4.49 -2.24
C ALA A 1008 6.94 3.71 -0.91
N HIS A 1009 5.95 2.83 -0.73
CA HIS A 1009 5.90 1.92 0.42
C HIS A 1009 7.07 0.93 0.44
N SER A 1010 7.44 0.35 -0.71
CA SER A 1010 8.59 -0.56 -0.80
C SER A 1010 9.93 0.13 -0.52
N LEU A 1011 10.10 1.36 -1.01
CA LEU A 1011 11.26 2.20 -0.74
C LEU A 1011 11.34 2.58 0.76
N ALA A 1012 10.23 2.98 1.37
CA ALA A 1012 10.14 3.23 2.81
C ALA A 1012 10.49 1.98 3.63
N SER A 1013 9.98 0.81 3.24
CA SER A 1013 10.31 -0.47 3.88
C SER A 1013 11.80 -0.81 3.75
N THR A 1014 12.41 -0.50 2.60
CA THR A 1014 13.86 -0.70 2.41
C THR A 1014 14.64 0.15 3.40
N LEU A 1015 14.33 1.46 3.49
CA LEU A 1015 15.00 2.39 4.42
C LEU A 1015 14.81 2.00 5.89
N LEU A 1016 13.62 1.54 6.29
CA LEU A 1016 13.35 1.05 7.65
C LEU A 1016 14.20 -0.18 8.01
N SER A 1017 14.41 -1.08 7.04
CA SER A 1017 15.18 -2.31 7.25
C SER A 1017 16.65 -2.05 7.54
N LEU A 1018 17.18 -0.91 7.09
CA LEU A 1018 18.56 -0.50 7.37
C LEU A 1018 18.77 -0.21 8.87
N PHE A 1019 17.73 0.16 9.61
CA PHE A 1019 17.78 0.37 11.07
C PHE A 1019 17.56 -0.91 11.88
N GLU A 1020 16.66 -1.79 11.41
CA GLU A 1020 16.34 -3.04 12.13
C GLU A 1020 17.58 -3.95 12.29
N GLU A 1021 18.45 -4.06 11.27
CA GLU A 1021 19.69 -4.85 11.36
C GLU A 1021 20.77 -4.20 12.25
N GLU A 1022 20.72 -2.88 12.53
CA GLU A 1022 21.66 -2.22 13.45
C GLU A 1022 21.39 -2.56 14.91
N GLU A 1023 20.11 -2.58 15.32
CA GLU A 1023 19.74 -2.97 16.68
C GLU A 1023 20.15 -4.43 16.93
N ASP A 1024 19.90 -5.33 15.98
CA ASP A 1024 20.28 -6.75 16.06
C ASP A 1024 21.80 -6.99 16.03
N ALA A 1025 22.61 -6.08 15.48
CA ALA A 1025 24.08 -6.18 15.47
C ALA A 1025 24.75 -5.59 16.73
N LEU A 1026 24.04 -4.72 17.46
CA LEU A 1026 24.47 -4.12 18.73
C LEU A 1026 24.10 -4.96 19.96
N PHE A 1027 23.09 -5.83 19.86
CA PHE A 1027 22.70 -6.84 20.85
C PHE A 1027 23.44 -8.18 20.64
#